data_AF-A0A2S1LZA5-F1
#
_entry.id   AF-A0A2S1LZA5-F1
#
_cell.length_a   1.000
_cell.length_b   1.000
_cell.length_c   1.000
_cell.angle_alpha   90.00
_cell.angle_beta   90.00
_cell.angle_gamma   90.00
#
_symmetry.space_group_name_H-M   'P 1'
#
loop_
_entity.id
_entity.type
_entity.pdbx_description
1 polymer ?
#
loop_
_entity_poly.entity_id
_entity_poly.type
_entity_poly.pdbx_seq_one_letter_code
_entity_poly.pdbx_strand_id
1 'polypeptide(L)'
;MADLYANYAELSAARVEGTDYAINTKELPNTTALYKAIHGGGIEAGTSEIVKEAAKNLASYYEFDAMMSSGNSDLHITSTNFDEPRLLDMMTRHSHVISVHGYYHATEKKTLVGGLDYAVCEIVKDELAKEGFIVEVATGGIAGTETNNVANKTTRGMGVQLELSTPLRQSFFTNNDYSRANRLAGNYTTDFWKYVKALKRIMKKTKAKYPFSHVEYDGREDIETLKLDHKRKIGDIATLGTTDKTSVVGAVNESLQKIDVLSSDVTDLSFLDTKNVNFKRYIINGETHFAKAINRALAENQNVIAPYGEYTIDETINIPQGKTLDLNGSILKPVSDIDCVIVRKNATFKNFEIDTRGVTGYSKSAIYLDGKDLFTIASTTRIETGILRGVTSTAGRGIFFDASMADNAYIVSVKTRNIMIRNFKKGIELLAKNEGNYVNGNTFDSVDMFGCSEFIRIDDGGNSSGADNNIFGNIGIQPDSAAELAVYFGGHRNTFDGSLWDTGWFPNQESFVFSQNARNNSITTRGGATKVRNNNGMNQVNSNTDGTQPLVFISPKDKVQSADTRYTLRNYIGNQDNALANAHKKYIVSFTGKLPDSQIRAFNLEPSQYSSWTSLTPTDEVKVTIDMTADPLRFGNVIGCAFVYMSIPDYIRIDVEKIDGTITTIKEETNFSGGYVYQTYESIPDTVNKVIFVMKRSNGTSIRVSQFFASGNGTKGNHFLNTSGGKLYGDVEFDVGTGAIIKSPNGTKYRITVDDTGTLSTTVVS
;
A
#
# COMPACT_ATOMS: atom_id res chain seq x y z
N MET A 1 -31.51 9.49 23.13
CA MET A 1 -32.26 10.62 23.73
C MET A 1 -31.98 11.86 22.88
N ALA A 2 -31.88 13.08 23.41
CA ALA A 2 -31.02 14.09 22.78
C ALA A 2 -29.63 13.94 23.43
N ASP A 3 -28.58 13.93 22.63
CA ASP A 3 -27.22 13.64 23.11
C ASP A 3 -26.57 14.93 23.63
N LEU A 4 -25.82 14.85 24.74
CA LEU A 4 -25.09 16.00 25.28
C LEU A 4 -23.75 16.23 24.57
N TYR A 5 -23.18 15.17 23.99
CA TYR A 5 -21.90 15.16 23.28
C TYR A 5 -22.13 14.62 21.87
N ALA A 6 -21.53 15.25 20.84
CA ALA A 6 -21.72 14.84 19.46
C ALA A 6 -20.91 13.58 19.08
N ASN A 7 -19.90 13.21 19.88
CA ASN A 7 -18.94 12.12 19.64
C ASN A 7 -18.20 11.76 20.95
N TYR A 8 -17.40 10.68 20.93
CA TYR A 8 -16.62 10.23 22.08
C TYR A 8 -15.49 11.19 22.48
N ALA A 9 -14.91 11.94 21.54
CA ALA A 9 -13.85 12.90 21.85
C ALA A 9 -14.37 14.06 22.72
N GLU A 10 -15.58 14.55 22.47
CA GLU A 10 -16.26 15.54 23.31
C GLU A 10 -16.61 14.98 24.70
N LEU A 11 -17.15 13.76 24.77
CA LEU A 11 -17.47 13.11 26.04
C LEU A 11 -16.22 12.91 26.90
N SER A 12 -15.16 12.33 26.33
CA SER A 12 -13.91 12.03 27.03
C SER A 12 -13.08 13.28 27.40
N ALA A 13 -13.34 14.43 26.76
CA ALA A 13 -12.82 15.73 27.19
C ALA A 13 -13.58 16.32 28.40
N ALA A 14 -14.82 15.88 28.64
CA ALA A 14 -15.71 16.43 29.67
C ALA A 14 -15.99 15.48 30.85
N ARG A 15 -15.58 14.20 30.77
CA ARG A 15 -15.89 13.13 31.72
C ARG A 15 -14.68 12.22 31.93
N VAL A 16 -14.51 11.71 33.14
CA VAL A 16 -13.31 10.97 33.56
C VAL A 16 -13.53 9.46 33.47
N GLU A 17 -12.79 8.79 32.57
CA GLU A 17 -12.77 7.31 32.53
C GLU A 17 -12.19 6.74 33.83
N GLY A 18 -12.78 5.66 34.33
CA GLY A 18 -12.52 5.10 35.66
C GLY A 18 -13.32 5.77 36.80
N THR A 19 -14.03 6.88 36.54
CA THR A 19 -14.86 7.58 37.54
C THR A 19 -16.30 7.76 37.06
N ASP A 20 -16.53 8.49 35.97
CA ASP A 20 -17.86 8.73 35.40
C ASP A 20 -18.33 7.54 34.53
N TYR A 21 -17.41 6.94 33.80
CA TYR A 21 -17.63 5.76 32.95
C TYR A 21 -16.38 4.86 32.92
N ALA A 22 -16.51 3.63 32.41
CA ALA A 22 -15.37 2.75 32.12
C ALA A 22 -15.60 1.97 30.81
N ILE A 23 -14.56 1.78 30.00
CA ILE A 23 -14.66 0.94 28.80
C ILE A 23 -14.15 -0.47 29.13
N ASN A 24 -15.08 -1.42 29.30
CA ASN A 24 -14.76 -2.81 29.59
C ASN A 24 -14.81 -3.63 28.31
N THR A 25 -13.70 -4.27 27.95
CA THR A 25 -13.63 -5.18 26.80
C THR A 25 -13.16 -6.57 27.23
N LYS A 26 -13.52 -7.56 26.41
CA LYS A 26 -12.84 -8.86 26.43
C LYS A 26 -12.77 -9.40 25.02
N GLU A 27 -11.55 -9.50 24.50
CA GLU A 27 -11.25 -10.27 23.32
C GLU A 27 -11.29 -11.77 23.65
N LEU A 28 -11.86 -12.59 22.75
CA LEU A 28 -11.78 -14.05 22.81
C LEU A 28 -11.03 -14.55 21.55
N PRO A 29 -9.82 -15.13 21.69
CA PRO A 29 -9.05 -15.59 20.54
C PRO A 29 -9.85 -16.50 19.60
N ASN A 30 -9.64 -16.31 18.30
CA ASN A 30 -10.26 -17.10 17.22
C ASN A 30 -11.80 -17.08 17.21
N THR A 31 -12.43 -15.99 17.68
CA THR A 31 -13.86 -15.75 17.47
C THR A 31 -14.10 -14.57 16.52
N THR A 32 -15.14 -14.68 15.70
CA THR A 32 -15.65 -13.59 14.85
C THR A 32 -16.91 -12.94 15.42
N ALA A 33 -17.34 -13.37 16.61
CA ALA A 33 -18.57 -12.96 17.29
C ALA A 33 -18.32 -11.98 18.44
N LEU A 34 -19.09 -10.90 18.50
CA LEU A 34 -18.99 -9.84 19.49
C LEU A 34 -20.40 -9.43 19.99
N TYR A 35 -20.58 -9.38 21.30
CA TYR A 35 -21.72 -8.69 21.93
C TYR A 35 -21.29 -7.29 22.38
N LYS A 36 -22.16 -6.29 22.25
CA LYS A 36 -21.83 -4.96 22.77
C LYS A 36 -22.99 -4.18 23.36
N ALA A 37 -22.67 -3.40 24.39
CA ALA A 37 -23.56 -2.38 24.94
C ALA A 37 -22.80 -1.03 24.92
N ILE A 38 -23.15 -0.16 23.97
CA ILE A 38 -22.58 1.21 23.92
C ILE A 38 -23.24 2.16 24.93
N HIS A 39 -24.38 1.73 25.48
CA HIS A 39 -25.15 2.44 26.51
C HIS A 39 -25.25 1.59 27.79
N GLY A 40 -24.12 1.02 28.23
CA GLY A 40 -24.06 0.21 29.44
C GLY A 40 -24.19 1.01 30.74
N GLY A 41 -24.02 0.30 31.86
CA GLY A 41 -24.00 0.87 33.20
C GLY A 41 -25.33 1.49 33.58
N GLY A 42 -25.32 2.81 33.77
CA GLY A 42 -26.49 3.62 34.11
C GLY A 42 -27.26 4.21 32.93
N ILE A 43 -26.78 4.15 31.68
CA ILE A 43 -27.48 4.74 30.53
C ILE A 43 -28.74 3.91 30.22
N GLU A 44 -28.56 2.64 29.84
CA GLU A 44 -29.66 1.71 29.54
C GLU A 44 -29.59 0.47 30.46
N ALA A 45 -29.74 0.71 31.76
CA ALA A 45 -29.62 -0.30 32.83
C ALA A 45 -30.17 -1.69 32.45
N GLY A 46 -29.32 -2.72 32.53
CA GLY A 46 -29.59 -4.10 32.11
C GLY A 46 -28.81 -4.57 30.87
N THR A 47 -28.40 -3.66 29.97
CA THR A 47 -27.65 -4.02 28.75
C THR A 47 -26.27 -4.64 29.06
N SER A 48 -25.53 -4.00 29.96
CA SER A 48 -24.25 -4.44 30.55
C SER A 48 -24.22 -5.92 30.94
N GLU A 49 -25.18 -6.33 31.76
CA GLU A 49 -25.23 -7.66 32.34
C GLU A 49 -25.54 -8.72 31.27
N ILE A 50 -26.45 -8.38 30.34
CA ILE A 50 -26.80 -9.24 29.20
C ILE A 50 -25.57 -9.50 28.33
N VAL A 51 -24.81 -8.48 27.92
CA VAL A 51 -23.67 -8.66 27.00
C VAL A 51 -22.51 -9.42 27.65
N LYS A 52 -22.21 -9.13 28.92
CA LYS A 52 -21.22 -9.86 29.72
C LYS A 52 -21.59 -11.34 29.85
N GLU A 53 -22.81 -11.66 30.26
CA GLU A 53 -23.24 -13.05 30.44
C GLU A 53 -23.43 -13.79 29.12
N ALA A 54 -23.91 -13.14 28.05
CA ALA A 54 -24.08 -13.75 26.73
C ALA A 54 -22.74 -14.09 26.05
N ALA A 55 -21.71 -13.26 26.23
CA ALA A 55 -20.39 -13.47 25.63
C ALA A 55 -19.58 -14.60 26.28
N LYS A 56 -19.75 -14.86 27.59
CA LYS A 56 -18.96 -15.85 28.36
C LYS A 56 -18.78 -17.18 27.61
N ASN A 57 -17.53 -17.45 27.27
CA ASN A 57 -17.01 -18.65 26.60
C ASN A 57 -17.63 -18.92 25.21
N LEU A 58 -18.02 -17.86 24.48
CA LEU A 58 -18.64 -17.95 23.15
C LEU A 58 -18.21 -16.84 22.18
N ALA A 59 -18.06 -15.62 22.69
CA ALA A 59 -17.83 -14.40 21.91
C ALA A 59 -16.93 -13.43 22.69
N SER A 60 -16.41 -12.43 21.99
CA SER A 60 -15.85 -11.23 22.60
C SER A 60 -16.98 -10.35 23.16
N TYR A 61 -16.67 -9.42 24.07
CA TYR A 61 -17.61 -8.35 24.43
C TYR A 61 -16.97 -6.97 24.49
N TYR A 62 -17.81 -5.95 24.26
CA TYR A 62 -17.53 -4.54 24.50
C TYR A 62 -18.63 -3.93 25.37
N GLU A 63 -18.26 -3.05 26.30
CA GLU A 63 -19.19 -2.31 27.13
C GLU A 63 -18.64 -0.91 27.43
N PHE A 64 -19.47 0.10 27.22
CA PHE A 64 -19.33 1.42 27.84
C PHE A 64 -20.17 1.42 29.13
N ASP A 65 -19.53 1.29 30.29
CA ASP A 65 -20.21 1.24 31.60
C ASP A 65 -20.30 2.66 32.19
N ALA A 66 -21.47 3.29 32.15
CA ALA A 66 -21.71 4.55 32.86
C ALA A 66 -21.90 4.31 34.37
N MET A 67 -21.04 4.92 35.19
CA MET A 67 -20.87 4.61 36.62
C MET A 67 -21.39 5.70 37.58
N MET A 68 -21.86 6.84 37.05
CA MET A 68 -22.33 7.96 37.87
C MET A 68 -23.52 7.57 38.76
N SER A 69 -23.63 8.20 39.94
CA SER A 69 -24.73 7.95 40.89
C SER A 69 -26.09 8.46 40.38
N SER A 70 -26.09 9.45 39.50
CA SER A 70 -27.24 9.98 38.75
C SER A 70 -26.75 10.62 37.46
N GLY A 71 -27.65 11.06 36.56
CA GLY A 71 -27.27 11.80 35.34
C GLY A 71 -26.63 10.97 34.22
N ASN A 72 -26.55 9.65 34.33
CA ASN A 72 -25.93 8.79 33.31
C ASN A 72 -26.50 8.95 31.88
N SER A 73 -27.73 9.46 31.73
CA SER A 73 -28.32 9.85 30.44
C SER A 73 -27.45 10.82 29.63
N ASP A 74 -26.67 11.67 30.31
CA ASP A 74 -25.73 12.63 29.73
C ASP A 74 -24.62 11.94 28.92
N LEU A 75 -24.36 10.65 29.19
CA LEU A 75 -23.30 9.87 28.54
C LEU A 75 -23.80 9.07 27.32
N HIS A 76 -25.06 9.24 26.92
CA HIS A 76 -25.61 8.65 25.70
C HIS A 76 -25.08 9.40 24.46
N ILE A 77 -24.47 8.66 23.53
CA ILE A 77 -24.11 9.12 22.19
C ILE A 77 -24.73 8.14 21.20
N THR A 78 -25.64 8.61 20.35
CA THR A 78 -26.39 7.76 19.42
C THR A 78 -25.49 6.85 18.57
N SER A 79 -25.96 5.63 18.29
CA SER A 79 -25.20 4.59 17.59
C SER A 79 -24.59 5.04 16.25
N THR A 80 -25.20 6.02 15.57
CA THR A 80 -24.72 6.61 14.31
C THR A 80 -23.54 7.57 14.46
N ASN A 81 -23.34 8.12 15.66
CA ASN A 81 -22.25 9.02 16.02
C ASN A 81 -21.19 8.36 16.92
N PHE A 82 -21.53 7.25 17.60
CA PHE A 82 -20.62 6.56 18.52
C PHE A 82 -19.36 6.04 17.80
N ASP A 83 -18.21 6.55 18.23
CA ASP A 83 -16.90 6.45 17.57
C ASP A 83 -15.74 6.13 18.53
N GLU A 84 -16.03 5.58 19.72
CA GLU A 84 -15.00 5.22 20.71
C GLU A 84 -13.93 4.27 20.09
N PRO A 85 -12.63 4.61 20.16
CA PRO A 85 -11.59 3.91 19.39
C PRO A 85 -11.45 2.41 19.66
N ARG A 86 -11.60 1.95 20.91
CA ARG A 86 -11.47 0.52 21.25
C ARG A 86 -12.62 -0.28 20.65
N LEU A 87 -13.85 0.25 20.63
CA LEU A 87 -14.94 -0.37 19.88
C LEU A 87 -14.65 -0.39 18.38
N LEU A 88 -14.21 0.73 17.80
CA LEU A 88 -13.95 0.80 16.36
C LEU A 88 -12.90 -0.24 15.91
N ASP A 89 -11.80 -0.40 16.66
CA ASP A 89 -10.83 -1.48 16.42
C ASP A 89 -11.48 -2.87 16.49
N MET A 90 -12.20 -3.18 17.58
CA MET A 90 -12.89 -4.46 17.72
C MET A 90 -13.86 -4.73 16.57
N MET A 91 -14.59 -3.71 16.09
CA MET A 91 -15.52 -3.85 14.96
C MET A 91 -14.83 -4.27 13.66
N THR A 92 -13.57 -3.87 13.42
CA THR A 92 -12.80 -4.31 12.23
C THR A 92 -12.41 -5.80 12.25
N ARG A 93 -12.58 -6.48 13.40
CA ARG A 93 -12.11 -7.85 13.64
C ARG A 93 -13.25 -8.86 13.85
N HIS A 94 -14.51 -8.42 13.85
CA HIS A 94 -15.69 -9.26 14.09
C HIS A 94 -16.72 -9.18 12.94
N SER A 95 -17.26 -10.33 12.53
CA SER A 95 -18.25 -10.47 11.45
C SER A 95 -19.70 -10.58 11.94
N HIS A 96 -19.90 -10.98 13.20
CA HIS A 96 -21.22 -11.18 13.81
C HIS A 96 -21.35 -10.34 15.08
N VAL A 97 -22.08 -9.22 15.00
CA VAL A 97 -22.28 -8.29 16.11
C VAL A 97 -23.74 -8.24 16.52
N ILE A 98 -23.98 -8.40 17.81
CA ILE A 98 -25.26 -8.12 18.45
C ILE A 98 -25.06 -6.94 19.41
N SER A 99 -25.62 -5.79 19.04
CA SER A 99 -25.67 -4.59 19.88
C SER A 99 -26.93 -4.63 20.73
N VAL A 100 -26.79 -4.53 22.05
CA VAL A 100 -27.89 -4.59 23.02
C VAL A 100 -28.10 -3.21 23.63
N HIS A 101 -29.32 -2.71 23.46
CA HIS A 101 -29.79 -1.38 23.81
C HIS A 101 -31.10 -1.46 24.62
N GLY A 102 -31.61 -0.33 25.09
CA GLY A 102 -32.74 -0.28 25.99
C GLY A 102 -33.60 0.98 25.89
N TYR A 103 -34.62 0.96 25.02
CA TYR A 103 -35.63 2.02 24.93
C TYR A 103 -36.56 2.12 26.16
N TYR A 104 -37.22 3.29 26.28
CA TYR A 104 -38.28 3.53 27.27
C TYR A 104 -39.62 2.97 26.77
N HIS A 105 -40.30 2.21 27.63
CA HIS A 105 -41.70 1.89 27.47
C HIS A 105 -42.40 1.81 28.85
N ALA A 106 -43.70 2.11 28.90
CA ALA A 106 -44.42 2.24 30.17
C ALA A 106 -44.81 0.89 30.81
N THR A 107 -45.19 -0.11 30.00
CA THR A 107 -45.85 -1.34 30.50
C THR A 107 -45.43 -2.64 29.80
N GLU A 108 -45.44 -2.66 28.46
CA GLU A 108 -45.13 -3.88 27.69
C GLU A 108 -43.68 -4.35 27.89
N LYS A 109 -43.51 -5.68 27.93
CA LYS A 109 -42.21 -6.36 27.90
C LYS A 109 -41.91 -6.87 26.49
N LYS A 110 -41.20 -6.05 25.71
CA LYS A 110 -40.81 -6.33 24.33
C LYS A 110 -39.31 -6.16 24.09
N THR A 111 -38.80 -6.92 23.13
CA THR A 111 -37.58 -6.62 22.37
C THR A 111 -38.00 -6.16 20.98
N LEU A 112 -37.49 -5.03 20.50
CA LEU A 112 -37.55 -4.68 19.08
C LEU A 112 -36.22 -5.07 18.44
N VAL A 113 -36.24 -5.73 17.28
CA VAL A 113 -35.03 -6.18 16.57
C VAL A 113 -34.88 -5.49 15.22
N GLY A 114 -33.67 -5.05 14.94
CA GLY A 114 -33.27 -4.46 13.67
C GLY A 114 -31.78 -4.65 13.41
N GLY A 115 -31.20 -3.83 12.54
CA GLY A 115 -29.86 -3.98 11.99
C GLY A 115 -29.88 -4.41 10.52
N LEU A 116 -28.70 -4.42 9.88
CA LEU A 116 -28.55 -4.84 8.48
C LEU A 116 -28.37 -6.36 8.30
N ASP A 117 -28.21 -7.14 9.37
CA ASP A 117 -28.10 -8.60 9.29
C ASP A 117 -29.49 -9.26 9.45
N TYR A 118 -30.34 -9.10 8.43
CA TYR A 118 -31.75 -9.52 8.47
C TYR A 118 -31.92 -11.03 8.75
N ALA A 119 -31.03 -11.87 8.23
CA ALA A 119 -31.08 -13.31 8.48
C ALA A 119 -30.82 -13.65 9.97
N VAL A 120 -29.93 -12.92 10.65
CA VAL A 120 -29.74 -13.07 12.10
C VAL A 120 -30.87 -12.40 12.88
N CYS A 121 -31.49 -11.34 12.38
CA CYS A 121 -32.71 -10.74 12.97
C CYS A 121 -33.87 -11.76 13.03
N GLU A 122 -34.05 -12.57 11.98
CA GLU A 122 -35.04 -13.66 12.01
C GLU A 122 -34.64 -14.74 13.02
N ILE A 123 -33.38 -15.19 13.07
CA ILE A 123 -32.90 -16.12 14.11
C ILE A 123 -33.13 -15.55 15.54
N VAL A 124 -33.00 -14.23 15.74
CA VAL A 124 -33.30 -13.55 17.01
C VAL A 124 -34.77 -13.68 17.38
N LYS A 125 -35.70 -13.30 16.48
CA LYS A 125 -37.15 -13.42 16.71
C LYS A 125 -37.49 -14.85 17.10
N ASP A 126 -36.97 -15.79 16.31
CA ASP A 126 -37.27 -17.21 16.41
C ASP A 126 -36.76 -17.83 17.72
N GLU A 127 -35.56 -17.48 18.18
CA GLU A 127 -34.95 -18.07 19.37
C GLU A 127 -35.34 -17.41 20.71
N LEU A 128 -35.75 -16.14 20.67
CA LEU A 128 -36.35 -15.41 21.80
C LEU A 128 -37.82 -15.81 22.01
N ALA A 129 -38.60 -15.91 20.94
CA ALA A 129 -39.99 -16.38 21.00
C ALA A 129 -40.08 -17.80 21.60
N LYS A 130 -39.11 -18.69 21.29
CA LYS A 130 -38.99 -20.02 21.88
C LYS A 130 -38.74 -20.05 23.40
N GLU A 131 -38.31 -18.95 24.02
CA GLU A 131 -38.24 -18.81 25.49
C GLU A 131 -39.41 -17.99 26.09
N GLY A 132 -40.35 -17.55 25.26
CA GLY A 132 -41.55 -16.80 25.67
C GLY A 132 -41.43 -15.27 25.61
N PHE A 133 -40.42 -14.71 24.94
CA PHE A 133 -40.30 -13.25 24.78
C PHE A 133 -41.06 -12.74 23.56
N ILE A 134 -41.71 -11.57 23.70
CA ILE A 134 -42.34 -10.86 22.58
C ILE A 134 -41.24 -10.13 21.81
N VAL A 135 -41.12 -10.42 20.52
CA VAL A 135 -40.17 -9.76 19.61
C VAL A 135 -40.90 -9.18 18.41
N GLU A 136 -40.68 -7.90 18.15
CA GLU A 136 -41.25 -7.17 17.01
C GLU A 136 -40.11 -6.56 16.17
N VAL A 137 -40.37 -6.26 14.89
CA VAL A 137 -39.35 -5.63 14.02
C VAL A 137 -39.26 -4.14 14.35
N ALA A 138 -38.06 -3.64 14.61
CA ALA A 138 -37.80 -2.24 14.90
C ALA A 138 -37.99 -1.37 13.65
N THR A 139 -38.52 -0.16 13.83
CA THR A 139 -38.79 0.81 12.75
C THR A 139 -38.37 2.22 13.15
N GLY A 140 -38.17 3.11 12.17
CA GLY A 140 -37.64 4.46 12.42
C GLY A 140 -36.20 4.46 12.93
N GLY A 141 -35.78 5.52 13.62
CA GLY A 141 -34.39 5.71 14.09
C GLY A 141 -33.90 4.79 15.21
N ILE A 142 -34.64 3.73 15.52
CA ILE A 142 -34.20 2.61 16.37
C ILE A 142 -34.11 1.28 15.60
N ALA A 143 -34.34 1.32 14.27
CA ALA A 143 -34.20 0.15 13.40
C ALA A 143 -32.75 -0.27 13.19
N GLY A 144 -31.77 0.60 13.47
CA GLY A 144 -30.34 0.29 13.39
C GLY A 144 -29.83 -0.05 11.99
N THR A 145 -30.55 0.35 10.94
CA THR A 145 -30.23 0.05 9.53
C THR A 145 -29.33 1.08 8.88
N GLU A 146 -28.94 2.15 9.59
CA GLU A 146 -28.08 3.21 9.08
C GLU A 146 -26.65 2.69 8.89
N THR A 147 -25.99 3.05 7.77
CA THR A 147 -24.65 2.54 7.44
C THR A 147 -23.54 3.12 8.33
N ASN A 148 -23.76 4.29 8.94
CA ASN A 148 -22.87 4.87 9.95
C ASN A 148 -23.16 4.38 11.38
N ASN A 149 -24.26 3.64 11.61
CA ASN A 149 -24.52 3.00 12.89
C ASN A 149 -23.37 2.06 13.24
N VAL A 150 -22.77 2.24 14.42
CA VAL A 150 -21.61 1.47 14.89
C VAL A 150 -21.91 -0.02 14.97
N ALA A 151 -23.16 -0.47 15.08
CA ALA A 151 -23.54 -1.88 14.96
C ALA A 151 -23.21 -2.49 13.59
N ASN A 152 -23.26 -1.69 12.52
CA ASN A 152 -23.04 -2.12 11.14
C ASN A 152 -21.58 -1.99 10.67
N LYS A 153 -20.65 -1.45 11.49
CA LYS A 153 -19.22 -1.30 11.14
C LYS A 153 -18.42 -2.63 11.21
N THR A 154 -19.07 -3.79 11.08
CA THR A 154 -18.44 -5.14 11.11
C THR A 154 -17.65 -5.44 9.84
N THR A 155 -16.89 -6.54 9.83
CA THR A 155 -16.26 -7.02 8.58
C THR A 155 -17.27 -7.37 7.48
N ARG A 156 -18.48 -7.82 7.85
CA ARG A 156 -19.61 -8.03 6.92
C ARG A 156 -20.38 -6.74 6.61
N GLY A 157 -20.01 -5.60 7.19
CA GLY A 157 -20.71 -4.32 7.08
C GLY A 157 -22.19 -4.39 7.50
N MET A 158 -22.52 -5.27 8.43
CA MET A 158 -23.86 -5.55 8.94
C MET A 158 -23.81 -6.13 10.36
N GLY A 159 -24.76 -5.74 11.20
CA GLY A 159 -24.95 -6.31 12.52
C GLY A 159 -26.43 -6.32 12.91
N VAL A 160 -26.72 -6.71 14.15
CA VAL A 160 -28.06 -6.71 14.74
C VAL A 160 -28.11 -5.72 15.91
N GLN A 161 -29.22 -4.99 16.01
CA GLN A 161 -29.57 -4.12 17.12
C GLN A 161 -30.80 -4.68 17.86
N LEU A 162 -30.69 -4.84 19.18
CA LEU A 162 -31.75 -5.30 20.07
C LEU A 162 -32.15 -4.18 21.02
N GLU A 163 -33.37 -3.68 20.90
CA GLU A 163 -33.94 -2.64 21.74
C GLU A 163 -34.84 -3.25 22.81
N LEU A 164 -34.42 -3.23 24.07
CA LEU A 164 -35.19 -3.86 25.15
C LEU A 164 -35.96 -2.83 25.98
N SER A 165 -37.27 -2.97 26.01
CA SER A 165 -38.17 -2.12 26.81
C SER A 165 -37.79 -2.08 28.30
N THR A 166 -38.00 -0.94 28.97
CA THR A 166 -37.77 -0.78 30.42
C THR A 166 -38.38 -1.91 31.27
N PRO A 167 -39.65 -2.32 31.09
CA PRO A 167 -40.27 -3.37 31.92
C PRO A 167 -39.68 -4.77 31.65
N LEU A 168 -39.13 -5.02 30.45
CA LEU A 168 -38.40 -6.25 30.16
C LEU A 168 -37.07 -6.26 30.92
N ARG A 169 -36.25 -5.20 30.77
CA ARG A 169 -34.95 -5.05 31.44
C ARG A 169 -35.05 -5.08 32.96
N GLN A 170 -36.09 -4.46 33.54
CA GLN A 170 -36.38 -4.54 34.97
C GLN A 170 -36.63 -5.98 35.42
N SER A 171 -37.43 -6.75 34.68
CA SER A 171 -37.81 -8.11 35.08
C SER A 171 -36.72 -9.17 34.97
N PHE A 172 -35.54 -8.79 34.48
CA PHE A 172 -34.32 -9.59 34.56
C PHE A 172 -33.68 -9.59 35.97
N PHE A 173 -34.15 -8.73 36.88
CA PHE A 173 -33.60 -8.60 38.23
C PHE A 173 -34.66 -8.88 39.30
N THR A 174 -34.23 -9.44 40.44
CA THR A 174 -35.11 -9.79 41.56
C THR A 174 -35.90 -8.57 42.02
N ASN A 175 -37.20 -8.77 42.32
CA ASN A 175 -38.18 -7.73 42.64
C ASN A 175 -38.43 -6.69 41.52
N ASN A 176 -37.95 -6.94 40.29
CA ASN A 176 -37.86 -5.99 39.18
C ASN A 176 -36.90 -4.80 39.44
N ASP A 177 -36.02 -4.89 40.45
CA ASP A 177 -35.08 -3.83 40.78
C ASP A 177 -33.80 -3.91 39.94
N TYR A 178 -33.71 -3.08 38.90
CA TYR A 178 -32.49 -2.90 38.11
C TYR A 178 -31.51 -1.83 38.66
N SER A 179 -31.58 -1.48 39.95
CA SER A 179 -30.59 -0.62 40.61
C SER A 179 -29.18 -1.17 40.45
N ARG A 180 -28.17 -0.29 40.33
CA ARG A 180 -26.77 -0.72 40.12
C ARG A 180 -26.29 -1.66 41.25
N ALA A 181 -26.76 -1.47 42.48
CA ALA A 181 -26.48 -2.36 43.61
C ALA A 181 -27.06 -3.78 43.41
N ASN A 182 -28.34 -3.91 43.04
CA ASN A 182 -28.98 -5.21 42.85
C ASN A 182 -28.43 -5.95 41.61
N ARG A 183 -28.05 -5.21 40.57
CA ARG A 183 -27.35 -5.76 39.39
C ARG A 183 -25.96 -6.28 39.71
N LEU A 184 -25.13 -5.49 40.40
CA LEU A 184 -23.77 -5.90 40.82
C LEU A 184 -23.78 -7.06 41.85
N ALA A 185 -24.85 -7.19 42.64
CA ALA A 185 -25.05 -8.36 43.50
C ALA A 185 -25.35 -9.67 42.74
N GLY A 186 -25.61 -9.61 41.42
CA GLY A 186 -25.91 -10.78 40.60
C GLY A 186 -27.32 -11.36 40.81
N ASN A 187 -28.26 -10.54 41.30
CA ASN A 187 -29.63 -10.95 41.62
C ASN A 187 -30.51 -11.09 40.36
N TYR A 188 -30.13 -12.02 39.48
CA TYR A 188 -30.75 -12.30 38.19
C TYR A 188 -31.97 -13.24 38.32
N THR A 189 -33.03 -12.97 37.56
CA THR A 189 -34.22 -13.85 37.49
C THR A 189 -34.06 -15.00 36.49
N THR A 190 -35.00 -15.95 36.53
CA THR A 190 -35.13 -17.00 35.51
C THR A 190 -35.23 -16.43 34.09
N ASP A 191 -35.92 -15.29 33.91
CA ASP A 191 -36.11 -14.69 32.59
C ASP A 191 -34.83 -14.05 32.05
N PHE A 192 -33.95 -13.49 32.89
CA PHE A 192 -32.61 -13.10 32.48
C PHE A 192 -31.84 -14.29 31.90
N TRP A 193 -31.82 -15.42 32.63
CA TRP A 193 -31.10 -16.61 32.19
C TRP A 193 -31.70 -17.25 30.94
N LYS A 194 -33.03 -17.20 30.75
CA LYS A 194 -33.68 -17.53 29.47
C LYS A 194 -33.20 -16.63 28.32
N TYR A 195 -33.15 -15.32 28.54
CA TYR A 195 -32.74 -14.36 27.52
C TYR A 195 -31.26 -14.55 27.12
N VAL A 196 -30.36 -14.69 28.10
CA VAL A 196 -28.94 -15.01 27.90
C VAL A 196 -28.75 -16.36 27.20
N LYS A 197 -29.55 -17.38 27.56
CA LYS A 197 -29.59 -18.70 26.89
C LYS A 197 -30.04 -18.58 25.43
N ALA A 198 -31.07 -17.79 25.14
CA ALA A 198 -31.52 -17.52 23.77
C ALA A 198 -30.43 -16.82 22.95
N LEU A 199 -29.82 -15.74 23.46
CA LEU A 199 -28.69 -15.07 22.80
C LEU A 199 -27.54 -16.06 22.51
N LYS A 200 -27.17 -16.90 23.50
CA LYS A 200 -26.17 -17.95 23.30
C LYS A 200 -26.56 -18.98 22.24
N ARG A 201 -27.85 -19.29 22.03
CA ARG A 201 -28.31 -20.10 20.88
C ARG A 201 -28.28 -19.31 19.57
N ILE A 202 -28.71 -18.05 19.55
CA ILE A 202 -28.68 -17.16 18.39
C ILE A 202 -27.26 -17.07 17.84
N MET A 203 -26.28 -16.73 18.67
CA MET A 203 -24.88 -16.59 18.24
C MET A 203 -24.26 -17.96 17.86
N LYS A 204 -24.66 -19.07 18.51
CA LYS A 204 -24.25 -20.42 18.07
C LYS A 204 -24.85 -20.80 16.71
N LYS A 205 -26.13 -20.52 16.46
CA LYS A 205 -26.79 -20.73 15.16
C LYS A 205 -26.19 -19.83 14.09
N THR A 206 -25.90 -18.58 14.42
CA THR A 206 -25.21 -17.62 13.55
C THR A 206 -23.84 -18.17 13.15
N LYS A 207 -22.98 -18.54 14.11
CA LYS A 207 -21.67 -19.16 13.83
C LYS A 207 -21.74 -20.58 13.23
N ALA A 208 -22.92 -21.21 13.18
CA ALA A 208 -23.10 -22.52 12.53
C ALA A 208 -23.59 -22.38 11.08
N LYS A 209 -24.49 -21.41 10.80
CA LYS A 209 -24.93 -21.07 9.44
C LYS A 209 -23.92 -20.18 8.71
N TYR A 210 -23.06 -19.46 9.44
CA TYR A 210 -21.97 -18.62 8.93
C TYR A 210 -20.66 -18.91 9.69
N PRO A 211 -19.96 -20.04 9.40
CA PRO A 211 -18.87 -20.52 10.25
C PRO A 211 -17.50 -19.86 10.03
N PHE A 212 -17.31 -19.08 8.97
CA PHE A 212 -16.04 -18.41 8.65
C PHE A 212 -16.20 -16.89 8.57
N SER A 213 -15.08 -16.16 8.66
CA SER A 213 -15.03 -14.70 8.43
C SER A 213 -15.29 -14.30 6.97
N HIS A 214 -15.42 -15.29 6.08
CA HIS A 214 -15.79 -15.21 4.67
C HIS A 214 -16.34 -16.59 4.28
N VAL A 215 -17.61 -16.70 3.88
CA VAL A 215 -18.26 -17.80 3.10
C VAL A 215 -19.77 -17.50 2.97
N GLU A 216 -20.38 -18.04 1.92
CA GLU A 216 -21.74 -17.79 1.46
C GLU A 216 -22.85 -18.20 2.46
N TYR A 217 -24.06 -17.65 2.24
CA TYR A 217 -25.32 -18.30 2.62
C TYR A 217 -25.59 -19.45 1.62
N ASP A 218 -26.53 -20.36 1.86
CA ASP A 218 -26.94 -21.33 0.84
C ASP A 218 -28.43 -21.11 0.51
N GLY A 219 -28.70 -20.61 -0.71
CA GLY A 219 -30.05 -20.30 -1.16
C GLY A 219 -30.94 -21.53 -1.39
N ARG A 220 -30.39 -22.75 -1.33
CA ARG A 220 -31.12 -23.98 -1.64
C ARG A 220 -32.20 -24.32 -0.59
N GLU A 221 -32.02 -23.97 0.68
CA GLU A 221 -33.10 -24.12 1.69
C GLU A 221 -34.32 -23.26 1.31
N ASP A 222 -34.12 -22.02 0.88
CA ASP A 222 -35.20 -21.11 0.50
C ASP A 222 -35.83 -21.48 -0.84
N ILE A 223 -35.05 -21.97 -1.81
CA ILE A 223 -35.58 -22.44 -3.10
C ILE A 223 -36.40 -23.72 -2.93
N GLU A 224 -35.93 -24.71 -2.15
CA GLU A 224 -36.75 -25.89 -1.80
C GLU A 224 -38.02 -25.48 -1.05
N THR A 225 -37.91 -24.57 -0.08
CA THR A 225 -39.07 -24.06 0.69
C THR A 225 -40.07 -23.32 -0.21
N LEU A 226 -39.61 -22.49 -1.16
CA LEU A 226 -40.44 -21.80 -2.15
C LEU A 226 -41.08 -22.77 -3.17
N LYS A 227 -40.37 -23.83 -3.57
CA LYS A 227 -40.94 -24.93 -4.38
C LYS A 227 -41.97 -25.72 -3.58
N LEU A 228 -41.77 -25.92 -2.27
CA LEU A 228 -42.73 -26.57 -1.37
C LEU A 228 -43.99 -25.72 -1.17
N ASP A 229 -43.83 -24.41 -0.93
CA ASP A 229 -44.92 -23.48 -0.69
C ASP A 229 -45.72 -23.18 -1.97
N HIS A 230 -45.08 -23.16 -3.15
CA HIS A 230 -45.80 -23.19 -4.43
C HIS A 230 -46.57 -24.50 -4.65
N LYS A 231 -45.96 -25.67 -4.39
CA LYS A 231 -46.67 -26.97 -4.48
C LYS A 231 -47.87 -27.03 -3.51
N ARG A 232 -47.74 -26.45 -2.32
CA ARG A 232 -48.82 -26.30 -1.34
C ARG A 232 -49.93 -25.39 -1.86
N LYS A 233 -49.59 -24.19 -2.34
CA LYS A 233 -50.54 -23.25 -2.97
C LYS A 233 -51.24 -23.83 -4.20
N ILE A 234 -50.57 -24.67 -4.99
CA ILE A 234 -51.20 -25.43 -6.09
C ILE A 234 -52.25 -26.42 -5.54
N GLY A 235 -51.94 -27.11 -4.44
CA GLY A 235 -52.91 -27.96 -3.73
C GLY A 235 -54.11 -27.16 -3.20
N ASP A 236 -53.88 -26.00 -2.61
CA ASP A 236 -54.93 -25.11 -2.11
C ASP A 236 -55.80 -24.55 -3.27
N ILE A 237 -55.18 -24.20 -4.41
CA ILE A 237 -55.87 -23.77 -5.65
C ILE A 237 -56.66 -24.92 -6.31
N ALA A 238 -56.21 -26.17 -6.18
CA ALA A 238 -56.91 -27.33 -6.75
C ALA A 238 -58.33 -27.49 -6.19
N THR A 239 -58.62 -26.97 -5.00
CA THR A 239 -59.94 -27.02 -4.36
C THR A 239 -60.95 -25.96 -4.88
N LEU A 240 -60.51 -24.97 -5.65
CA LEU A 240 -61.37 -23.87 -6.14
C LEU A 240 -62.25 -24.24 -7.34
N GLY A 241 -63.19 -23.36 -7.69
CA GLY A 241 -64.15 -23.54 -8.80
C GLY A 241 -63.53 -23.63 -10.20
N THR A 242 -64.25 -24.22 -11.15
CA THR A 242 -63.72 -24.69 -12.45
C THR A 242 -63.93 -23.72 -13.61
N THR A 243 -63.43 -22.49 -13.52
CA THR A 243 -63.52 -21.52 -14.64
C THR A 243 -62.20 -20.82 -15.00
N ASP A 244 -61.22 -20.75 -14.09
CA ASP A 244 -59.92 -20.07 -14.34
C ASP A 244 -58.70 -20.98 -14.03
N LYS A 245 -58.89 -22.31 -13.96
CA LYS A 245 -57.80 -23.23 -13.57
C LYS A 245 -56.66 -23.28 -14.61
N THR A 246 -56.97 -23.19 -15.90
CA THR A 246 -55.97 -23.37 -16.97
C THR A 246 -55.01 -22.18 -17.09
N SER A 247 -55.51 -20.95 -16.89
CA SER A 247 -54.72 -19.71 -16.91
C SER A 247 -53.77 -19.65 -15.70
N VAL A 248 -54.29 -19.91 -14.50
CA VAL A 248 -53.53 -19.88 -13.24
C VAL A 248 -52.48 -21.01 -13.20
N VAL A 249 -52.86 -22.24 -13.56
CA VAL A 249 -51.90 -23.37 -13.63
C VAL A 249 -50.86 -23.15 -14.73
N GLY A 250 -51.24 -22.52 -15.86
CA GLY A 250 -50.30 -22.12 -16.91
C GLY A 250 -49.25 -21.13 -16.40
N ALA A 251 -49.68 -20.01 -15.80
CA ALA A 251 -48.78 -18.98 -15.26
C ALA A 251 -47.89 -19.51 -14.13
N VAL A 252 -48.40 -20.40 -13.27
CA VAL A 252 -47.61 -21.06 -12.22
C VAL A 252 -46.62 -22.07 -12.80
N ASN A 253 -46.98 -22.84 -13.83
CA ASN A 253 -46.06 -23.75 -14.51
C ASN A 253 -44.96 -23.02 -15.29
N GLU A 254 -45.27 -21.90 -15.95
CA GLU A 254 -44.23 -21.03 -16.52
C GLU A 254 -43.30 -20.47 -15.45
N SER A 255 -43.84 -20.10 -14.28
CA SER A 255 -43.05 -19.58 -13.16
C SER A 255 -42.14 -20.68 -12.58
N LEU A 256 -42.65 -21.92 -12.45
CA LEU A 256 -41.87 -23.09 -12.07
C LEU A 256 -40.78 -23.42 -13.10
N GLN A 257 -41.08 -23.38 -14.40
CA GLN A 257 -40.06 -23.56 -15.45
C GLN A 257 -38.99 -22.47 -15.41
N LYS A 258 -39.37 -21.20 -15.18
CA LYS A 258 -38.40 -20.10 -14.99
C LYS A 258 -37.53 -20.34 -13.75
N ILE A 259 -38.09 -20.83 -12.65
CA ILE A 259 -37.33 -21.21 -11.44
C ILE A 259 -36.42 -22.42 -11.69
N ASP A 260 -36.88 -23.43 -12.43
CA ASP A 260 -36.09 -24.63 -12.72
C ASP A 260 -34.91 -24.30 -13.66
N VAL A 261 -35.12 -23.48 -14.70
CA VAL A 261 -34.06 -22.92 -15.57
C VAL A 261 -33.06 -22.09 -14.77
N LEU A 262 -33.54 -21.18 -13.90
CA LEU A 262 -32.67 -20.43 -12.99
C LEU A 262 -31.84 -21.37 -12.09
N SER A 263 -32.39 -22.51 -11.65
CA SER A 263 -31.67 -23.48 -10.83
C SER A 263 -30.75 -24.46 -11.59
N SER A 264 -30.84 -24.53 -12.92
CA SER A 264 -29.93 -25.33 -13.74
C SER A 264 -28.73 -24.52 -14.26
N ASP A 265 -28.93 -23.24 -14.57
CA ASP A 265 -27.85 -22.36 -15.05
C ASP A 265 -27.16 -21.56 -13.91
N VAL A 266 -27.78 -21.45 -12.73
CA VAL A 266 -27.21 -20.76 -11.56
C VAL A 266 -27.26 -21.65 -10.32
N THR A 267 -26.11 -22.21 -9.95
CA THR A 267 -25.98 -23.18 -8.85
C THR A 267 -25.99 -22.58 -7.43
N ASP A 268 -25.90 -21.26 -7.31
CA ASP A 268 -26.19 -20.53 -6.09
C ASP A 268 -26.77 -19.12 -6.36
N LEU A 269 -27.83 -18.76 -5.62
CA LEU A 269 -28.48 -17.44 -5.65
C LEU A 269 -28.51 -16.79 -4.24
N SER A 270 -27.82 -17.39 -3.27
CA SER A 270 -27.68 -16.90 -1.88
C SER A 270 -27.23 -15.45 -1.79
N PHE A 271 -26.33 -15.06 -2.69
CA PHE A 271 -25.59 -13.82 -2.68
C PHE A 271 -26.49 -12.59 -2.90
N LEU A 272 -27.73 -12.77 -3.38
CA LEU A 272 -28.59 -11.65 -3.72
C LEU A 272 -28.88 -10.69 -2.55
N ASP A 273 -28.73 -11.08 -1.29
CA ASP A 273 -28.87 -10.13 -0.17
C ASP A 273 -27.58 -9.39 0.22
N THR A 274 -27.42 -8.15 -0.26
CA THR A 274 -27.45 -6.95 0.61
C THR A 274 -27.19 -5.64 -0.16
N LYS A 275 -27.52 -4.51 0.50
CA LYS A 275 -27.01 -3.13 0.28
C LYS A 275 -27.22 -2.39 -1.04
N ASN A 276 -27.48 -3.02 -2.19
CA ASN A 276 -27.72 -2.27 -3.45
C ASN A 276 -28.96 -2.75 -4.23
N VAL A 277 -30.10 -2.10 -3.98
CA VAL A 277 -31.42 -2.46 -4.53
C VAL A 277 -31.44 -2.48 -6.07
N ASN A 278 -30.61 -1.66 -6.71
CA ASN A 278 -30.53 -1.59 -8.17
C ASN A 278 -29.69 -2.72 -8.80
N PHE A 279 -28.72 -3.31 -8.08
CA PHE A 279 -27.95 -4.44 -8.63
C PHE A 279 -28.81 -5.70 -8.74
N LYS A 280 -29.70 -5.94 -7.75
CA LYS A 280 -30.78 -6.95 -7.85
C LYS A 280 -31.57 -6.81 -9.15
N ARG A 281 -31.87 -5.57 -9.59
CA ARG A 281 -32.67 -5.32 -10.80
C ARG A 281 -32.03 -5.90 -12.07
N TYR A 282 -30.71 -5.93 -12.22
CA TYR A 282 -30.10 -6.36 -13.48
C TYR A 282 -30.00 -7.87 -13.59
N ILE A 283 -29.59 -8.57 -12.53
CA ILE A 283 -29.61 -10.03 -12.50
C ILE A 283 -31.05 -10.57 -12.61
N ILE A 284 -32.01 -9.97 -11.88
CA ILE A 284 -33.42 -10.44 -11.88
C ILE A 284 -34.15 -10.17 -13.21
N ASN A 285 -33.73 -9.18 -14.02
CA ASN A 285 -34.31 -8.92 -15.34
C ASN A 285 -33.60 -9.67 -16.49
N GLY A 286 -32.82 -10.72 -16.20
CA GLY A 286 -32.27 -11.64 -17.21
C GLY A 286 -30.87 -11.31 -17.72
N GLU A 287 -30.11 -10.44 -17.06
CA GLU A 287 -28.70 -10.23 -17.36
C GLU A 287 -27.87 -11.39 -16.76
N THR A 288 -27.70 -12.48 -17.51
CA THR A 288 -27.03 -13.73 -17.07
C THR A 288 -25.51 -13.61 -16.90
N HIS A 289 -24.94 -12.41 -17.05
CA HIS A 289 -23.51 -12.16 -17.10
C HIS A 289 -23.08 -11.14 -16.05
N PHE A 290 -22.26 -11.56 -15.09
CA PHE A 290 -21.87 -10.76 -13.94
C PHE A 290 -21.16 -9.45 -14.31
N ALA A 291 -20.24 -9.51 -15.28
CA ALA A 291 -19.54 -8.32 -15.79
C ALA A 291 -20.49 -7.30 -16.43
N LYS A 292 -21.47 -7.75 -17.23
CA LYS A 292 -22.50 -6.90 -17.84
C LYS A 292 -23.36 -6.19 -16.79
N ALA A 293 -23.80 -6.93 -15.77
CA ALA A 293 -24.56 -6.38 -14.65
C ALA A 293 -23.77 -5.29 -13.86
N ILE A 294 -22.47 -5.51 -13.63
CA ILE A 294 -21.59 -4.52 -12.98
C ILE A 294 -21.37 -3.30 -13.89
N ASN A 295 -20.99 -3.51 -15.15
CA ASN A 295 -20.76 -2.44 -16.14
C ASN A 295 -22.00 -1.53 -16.27
N ARG A 296 -23.19 -2.13 -16.31
CA ARG A 296 -24.47 -1.42 -16.38
C ARG A 296 -24.79 -0.61 -15.13
N ALA A 297 -24.64 -1.19 -13.94
CA ALA A 297 -24.88 -0.48 -12.68
C ALA A 297 -23.92 0.71 -12.49
N LEU A 298 -22.65 0.53 -12.89
CA LEU A 298 -21.64 1.60 -12.88
C LEU A 298 -21.95 2.71 -13.91
N ALA A 299 -22.40 2.34 -15.11
CA ALA A 299 -22.82 3.29 -16.15
C ALA A 299 -24.04 4.12 -15.74
N GLU A 300 -24.94 3.58 -14.91
CA GLU A 300 -26.04 4.29 -14.25
C GLU A 300 -25.58 5.20 -13.08
N ASN A 301 -24.30 5.61 -13.09
CA ASN A 301 -23.67 6.55 -12.14
C ASN A 301 -23.58 6.03 -10.68
N GLN A 302 -23.80 4.73 -10.45
CA GLN A 302 -23.83 4.15 -9.10
C GLN A 302 -22.42 3.74 -8.64
N ASN A 303 -22.20 3.73 -7.32
CA ASN A 303 -21.11 2.93 -6.73
C ASN A 303 -21.63 1.50 -6.54
N VAL A 304 -20.82 0.51 -6.87
CA VAL A 304 -21.18 -0.90 -6.76
C VAL A 304 -20.41 -1.53 -5.60
N ILE A 305 -21.16 -2.21 -4.75
CA ILE A 305 -20.61 -3.25 -3.86
C ILE A 305 -21.12 -4.56 -4.46
N ALA A 306 -20.23 -5.44 -4.89
CA ALA A 306 -20.62 -6.75 -5.36
C ALA A 306 -21.11 -7.59 -4.18
N PRO A 307 -22.09 -8.48 -4.40
CA PRO A 307 -22.30 -9.62 -3.53
C PRO A 307 -21.01 -10.45 -3.37
N TYR A 308 -20.84 -11.09 -2.21
CA TYR A 308 -19.74 -12.04 -2.02
C TYR A 308 -19.97 -13.32 -2.86
N GLY A 309 -18.93 -13.86 -3.49
CA GLY A 309 -18.98 -15.14 -4.20
C GLY A 309 -17.85 -15.33 -5.22
N GLU A 310 -17.93 -16.39 -6.02
CA GLU A 310 -17.11 -16.59 -7.22
C GLU A 310 -17.91 -16.30 -8.49
N TYR A 311 -17.36 -15.51 -9.42
CA TYR A 311 -18.07 -15.06 -10.61
C TYR A 311 -17.22 -15.21 -11.87
N THR A 312 -17.78 -15.86 -12.89
CA THR A 312 -17.22 -15.84 -14.24
C THR A 312 -17.41 -14.48 -14.90
N ILE A 313 -16.41 -14.03 -15.66
CA ILE A 313 -16.52 -12.82 -16.50
C ILE A 313 -16.15 -13.14 -17.95
N ASP A 314 -17.06 -12.84 -18.87
CA ASP A 314 -16.88 -12.99 -20.32
C ASP A 314 -16.50 -11.68 -21.03
N GLU A 315 -16.65 -10.54 -20.34
CA GLU A 315 -16.20 -9.22 -20.78
C GLU A 315 -15.47 -8.46 -19.66
N THR A 316 -14.68 -7.46 -20.06
CA THR A 316 -13.94 -6.56 -19.17
C THR A 316 -14.89 -5.71 -18.32
N ILE A 317 -14.66 -5.66 -17.00
CA ILE A 317 -15.33 -4.71 -16.12
C ILE A 317 -14.62 -3.35 -16.22
N ASN A 318 -15.35 -2.29 -16.54
CA ASN A 318 -14.82 -0.93 -16.72
C ASN A 318 -15.40 0.00 -15.64
N ILE A 319 -14.61 0.32 -14.61
CA ILE A 319 -15.02 1.17 -13.49
C ILE A 319 -14.90 2.65 -13.92
N PRO A 320 -16.00 3.40 -14.11
CA PRO A 320 -15.96 4.75 -14.68
C PRO A 320 -15.35 5.79 -13.74
N GLN A 321 -15.03 6.97 -14.30
CA GLN A 321 -14.40 8.05 -13.55
C GLN A 321 -15.20 8.42 -12.28
N GLY A 322 -14.52 8.42 -11.13
CA GLY A 322 -15.13 8.76 -9.84
C GLY A 322 -16.14 7.74 -9.30
N LYS A 323 -16.15 6.50 -9.80
CA LYS A 323 -16.95 5.40 -9.25
C LYS A 323 -16.14 4.48 -8.35
N THR A 324 -16.81 3.87 -7.38
CA THR A 324 -16.26 2.77 -6.57
C THR A 324 -16.85 1.44 -7.05
N LEU A 325 -15.98 0.46 -7.29
CA LEU A 325 -16.31 -0.96 -7.27
C LEU A 325 -15.61 -1.61 -6.07
N ASP A 326 -16.40 -2.04 -5.09
CA ASP A 326 -15.99 -2.87 -3.98
C ASP A 326 -16.43 -4.30 -4.30
N LEU A 327 -15.51 -5.25 -4.45
CA LEU A 327 -15.88 -6.64 -4.72
C LEU A 327 -16.26 -7.41 -3.44
N ASN A 328 -16.23 -6.80 -2.25
CA ASN A 328 -16.63 -7.43 -0.99
C ASN A 328 -15.88 -8.77 -0.72
N GLY A 329 -14.66 -8.88 -1.26
CA GLY A 329 -13.78 -10.04 -1.22
C GLY A 329 -14.09 -11.15 -2.23
N SER A 330 -14.92 -10.90 -3.25
CA SER A 330 -15.29 -11.86 -4.31
C SER A 330 -14.18 -12.18 -5.28
N ILE A 331 -14.26 -13.37 -5.89
CA ILE A 331 -13.30 -13.90 -6.87
C ILE A 331 -13.86 -13.71 -8.30
N LEU A 332 -13.16 -12.94 -9.15
CA LEU A 332 -13.44 -12.88 -10.59
C LEU A 332 -12.63 -13.93 -11.36
N LYS A 333 -13.29 -14.68 -12.24
CA LYS A 333 -12.69 -15.73 -13.07
C LYS A 333 -12.96 -15.44 -14.56
N PRO A 334 -12.01 -14.85 -15.31
CA PRO A 334 -12.20 -14.65 -16.75
C PRO A 334 -12.34 -16.00 -17.47
N VAL A 335 -13.21 -16.04 -18.48
CA VAL A 335 -13.37 -17.22 -19.38
C VAL A 335 -12.68 -17.03 -20.74
N SER A 336 -12.00 -15.91 -20.94
CA SER A 336 -11.31 -15.51 -22.17
C SER A 336 -10.11 -14.61 -21.86
N ASP A 337 -9.22 -14.37 -22.84
CA ASP A 337 -8.04 -13.52 -22.66
C ASP A 337 -8.38 -12.03 -22.73
N ILE A 338 -8.98 -11.52 -21.64
CA ILE A 338 -9.43 -10.14 -21.45
C ILE A 338 -8.69 -9.46 -20.30
N ASP A 339 -8.53 -8.13 -20.39
CA ASP A 339 -8.14 -7.35 -19.22
C ASP A 339 -9.33 -7.35 -18.25
N CYS A 340 -9.18 -7.91 -17.04
CA CYS A 340 -10.34 -8.26 -16.23
C CYS A 340 -11.07 -7.02 -15.68
N VAL A 341 -10.31 -6.05 -15.18
CA VAL A 341 -10.83 -4.81 -14.61
C VAL A 341 -10.04 -3.60 -15.12
N ILE A 342 -10.71 -2.64 -15.74
CA ILE A 342 -10.17 -1.32 -16.06
C ILE A 342 -10.58 -0.34 -14.97
N VAL A 343 -9.60 0.34 -14.37
CA VAL A 343 -9.81 1.35 -13.31
C VAL A 343 -9.61 2.74 -13.93
N ARG A 344 -10.71 3.48 -14.16
CA ARG A 344 -10.63 4.83 -14.75
C ARG A 344 -10.18 5.89 -13.74
N LYS A 345 -9.87 7.09 -14.20
CA LYS A 345 -9.42 8.22 -13.36
C LYS A 345 -10.36 8.50 -12.18
N ASN A 346 -9.81 8.74 -10.99
CA ASN A 346 -10.54 8.97 -9.74
C ASN A 346 -11.42 7.80 -9.27
N ALA A 347 -11.42 6.65 -9.95
CA ALA A 347 -12.15 5.47 -9.51
C ALA A 347 -11.48 4.79 -8.30
N THR A 348 -12.24 3.99 -7.57
CA THR A 348 -11.74 3.13 -6.49
C THR A 348 -12.11 1.68 -6.77
N PHE A 349 -11.12 0.79 -6.82
CA PHE A 349 -11.31 -0.65 -6.90
C PHE A 349 -10.79 -1.30 -5.61
N LYS A 350 -11.62 -2.07 -4.90
CA LYS A 350 -11.21 -2.63 -3.60
C LYS A 350 -11.85 -3.95 -3.20
N ASN A 351 -11.22 -4.61 -2.23
CA ASN A 351 -11.65 -5.89 -1.65
C ASN A 351 -11.91 -6.95 -2.73
N PHE A 352 -10.89 -7.32 -3.50
CA PHE A 352 -11.04 -8.18 -4.68
C PHE A 352 -10.17 -9.43 -4.62
N GLU A 353 -10.60 -10.48 -5.30
CA GLU A 353 -9.70 -11.48 -5.86
C GLU A 353 -9.94 -11.61 -7.37
N ILE A 354 -8.88 -11.80 -8.16
CA ILE A 354 -8.97 -12.09 -9.59
C ILE A 354 -8.12 -13.32 -9.87
N ASP A 355 -8.77 -14.39 -10.32
CA ASP A 355 -8.18 -15.69 -10.57
C ASP A 355 -8.19 -16.03 -12.08
N THR A 356 -7.11 -15.66 -12.75
CA THR A 356 -6.93 -15.85 -14.20
C THR A 356 -6.55 -17.28 -14.59
N ARG A 357 -6.39 -18.20 -13.61
CA ARG A 357 -5.92 -19.58 -13.84
C ARG A 357 -6.82 -20.45 -14.73
N GLY A 358 -8.06 -20.02 -14.96
CA GLY A 358 -8.96 -20.67 -15.92
C GLY A 358 -8.62 -20.42 -17.40
N VAL A 359 -7.80 -19.40 -17.70
CA VAL A 359 -7.49 -18.98 -19.08
C VAL A 359 -6.10 -19.48 -19.49
N THR A 360 -6.08 -20.53 -20.31
CA THR A 360 -4.85 -21.07 -20.91
C THR A 360 -4.15 -20.01 -21.76
N GLY A 361 -2.93 -19.64 -21.38
CA GLY A 361 -2.12 -18.66 -22.13
C GLY A 361 -2.52 -17.19 -21.93
N TYR A 362 -3.18 -16.87 -20.81
CA TYR A 362 -3.57 -15.51 -20.43
C TYR A 362 -2.44 -14.49 -20.67
N SER A 363 -2.67 -13.50 -21.54
CA SER A 363 -1.69 -12.49 -21.97
C SER A 363 -2.04 -11.06 -21.52
N LYS A 364 -3.29 -10.85 -21.10
CA LYS A 364 -3.84 -9.58 -20.62
C LYS A 364 -3.49 -9.26 -19.15
N SER A 365 -4.18 -8.28 -18.58
CA SER A 365 -3.92 -7.70 -17.26
C SER A 365 -5.10 -7.92 -16.32
N ALA A 366 -4.86 -8.48 -15.13
CA ALA A 366 -5.93 -8.64 -14.14
C ALA A 366 -6.46 -7.26 -13.69
N ILE A 367 -5.60 -6.24 -13.61
CA ILE A 367 -5.97 -4.84 -13.46
C ILE A 367 -5.25 -4.00 -14.53
N TYR A 368 -5.99 -3.18 -15.28
CA TYR A 368 -5.47 -2.28 -16.32
C TYR A 368 -5.84 -0.81 -16.07
N LEU A 369 -4.89 0.09 -16.27
CA LEU A 369 -5.11 1.54 -16.26
C LEU A 369 -4.66 2.12 -17.60
N ASP A 370 -5.58 2.80 -18.27
CA ASP A 370 -5.41 3.43 -19.59
C ASP A 370 -4.94 4.88 -19.44
N GLY A 371 -3.70 5.19 -19.85
CA GLY A 371 -3.15 6.53 -19.72
C GLY A 371 -3.89 7.62 -20.49
N LYS A 372 -4.75 7.28 -21.47
CA LYS A 372 -5.62 8.24 -22.17
C LYS A 372 -6.70 8.86 -21.27
N ASP A 373 -6.93 8.29 -20.09
CA ASP A 373 -7.74 8.92 -19.04
C ASP A 373 -7.12 10.23 -18.50
N LEU A 374 -5.82 10.48 -18.72
CA LEU A 374 -5.09 11.66 -18.25
C LEU A 374 -5.20 11.85 -16.72
N PHE A 375 -4.66 10.89 -15.96
CA PHE A 375 -4.51 11.00 -14.51
C PHE A 375 -3.45 12.07 -14.17
N THR A 376 -3.60 12.74 -13.03
CA THR A 376 -2.81 13.90 -12.62
C THR A 376 -2.50 13.86 -11.11
N ILE A 377 -1.67 14.79 -10.61
CA ILE A 377 -1.39 14.90 -9.18
C ILE A 377 -2.64 15.13 -8.31
N ALA A 378 -3.71 15.70 -8.89
CA ALA A 378 -5.01 15.89 -8.24
C ALA A 378 -5.96 14.69 -8.36
N SER A 379 -5.52 13.57 -8.97
CA SER A 379 -6.34 12.38 -9.15
C SER A 379 -6.42 11.53 -7.89
N THR A 380 -7.60 10.99 -7.61
CA THR A 380 -7.92 10.27 -6.36
C THR A 380 -8.01 8.76 -6.53
N THR A 381 -7.42 8.21 -7.60
CA THR A 381 -7.56 6.80 -7.98
C THR A 381 -6.94 5.86 -6.95
N ARG A 382 -7.67 4.81 -6.57
CA ARG A 382 -7.30 3.86 -5.51
C ARG A 382 -7.50 2.40 -5.92
N ILE A 383 -6.57 1.55 -5.53
CA ILE A 383 -6.61 0.09 -5.69
C ILE A 383 -6.25 -0.53 -4.33
N GLU A 384 -7.23 -1.05 -3.58
CA GLU A 384 -7.05 -1.31 -2.14
C GLU A 384 -7.52 -2.72 -1.72
N THR A 385 -6.65 -3.48 -1.05
CA THR A 385 -6.96 -4.81 -0.49
C THR A 385 -7.40 -5.84 -1.55
N GLY A 386 -6.49 -6.70 -2.00
CA GLY A 386 -6.89 -7.77 -2.92
C GLY A 386 -5.82 -8.76 -3.34
N ILE A 387 -6.25 -9.84 -4.00
CA ILE A 387 -5.41 -10.97 -4.41
C ILE A 387 -5.50 -11.16 -5.93
N LEU A 388 -4.36 -11.31 -6.59
CA LEU A 388 -4.28 -11.61 -8.03
C LEU A 388 -3.60 -12.97 -8.21
N ARG A 389 -4.21 -13.88 -8.98
CA ARG A 389 -3.66 -15.21 -9.27
C ARG A 389 -3.52 -15.44 -10.78
N GLY A 390 -2.33 -15.83 -11.21
CA GLY A 390 -2.01 -16.25 -12.58
C GLY A 390 -1.48 -17.69 -12.67
N VAL A 391 -1.00 -18.05 -13.86
CA VAL A 391 -0.21 -19.26 -14.12
C VAL A 391 1.19 -18.86 -14.56
N THR A 392 2.18 -19.23 -13.75
CA THR A 392 3.59 -18.91 -13.99
C THR A 392 4.05 -19.42 -15.36
N SER A 393 4.97 -18.70 -16.00
CA SER A 393 5.54 -18.92 -17.34
C SER A 393 4.63 -18.67 -18.57
N THR A 394 3.30 -18.55 -18.44
CA THR A 394 2.40 -18.55 -19.62
C THR A 394 1.94 -17.17 -20.13
N ALA A 395 2.67 -16.09 -19.81
CA ALA A 395 2.36 -14.67 -20.04
C ALA A 395 1.50 -14.00 -18.93
N GLY A 396 0.83 -12.89 -19.26
CA GLY A 396 -0.09 -12.18 -18.37
C GLY A 396 0.56 -11.16 -17.41
N ARG A 397 -0.27 -10.23 -16.91
CA ARG A 397 0.11 -9.18 -15.96
C ARG A 397 -0.83 -9.16 -14.74
N GLY A 398 -0.29 -8.93 -13.55
CA GLY A 398 -1.10 -8.63 -12.37
C GLY A 398 -1.71 -7.24 -12.48
N ILE A 399 -0.88 -6.20 -12.38
CA ILE A 399 -1.28 -4.80 -12.55
C ILE A 399 -0.50 -4.17 -13.73
N PHE A 400 -1.20 -3.49 -14.63
CA PHE A 400 -0.59 -2.79 -15.77
C PHE A 400 -1.06 -1.33 -15.83
N PHE A 401 -0.12 -0.39 -15.75
CA PHE A 401 -0.34 1.04 -16.00
C PHE A 401 0.26 1.38 -17.37
N ASP A 402 -0.60 1.66 -18.35
CA ASP A 402 -0.23 1.78 -19.76
C ASP A 402 -0.35 3.21 -20.31
N ALA A 403 0.78 3.89 -20.43
CA ALA A 403 0.97 5.12 -21.18
C ALA A 403 1.83 4.90 -22.45
N SER A 404 1.69 3.75 -23.10
CA SER A 404 2.40 3.43 -24.36
C SER A 404 1.76 3.98 -25.63
N MET A 405 0.58 4.59 -25.49
CA MET A 405 -0.27 5.12 -26.56
C MET A 405 0.41 6.25 -27.35
N ALA A 406 0.11 6.36 -28.65
CA ALA A 406 0.72 7.38 -29.53
C ALA A 406 0.27 8.82 -29.22
N ASP A 407 -0.92 8.98 -28.63
CA ASP A 407 -1.41 10.27 -28.11
C ASP A 407 -0.94 10.47 -26.65
N ASN A 408 -0.96 11.72 -26.17
CA ASN A 408 -0.65 12.07 -24.78
C ASN A 408 -1.35 11.14 -23.78
N ALA A 409 -0.57 10.50 -22.90
CA ALA A 409 -1.06 9.55 -21.91
C ALA A 409 -0.35 9.72 -20.57
N TYR A 410 -1.12 9.87 -19.48
CA TYR A 410 -0.61 10.17 -18.14
C TYR A 410 -1.26 9.24 -17.09
N ILE A 411 -0.45 8.54 -16.30
CA ILE A 411 -0.90 7.79 -15.10
C ILE A 411 -0.11 8.29 -13.89
N VAL A 412 -0.74 9.13 -13.08
CA VAL A 412 -0.09 9.92 -12.02
C VAL A 412 -0.89 9.85 -10.72
N SER A 413 -0.16 9.75 -9.60
CA SER A 413 -0.67 9.76 -8.22
C SER A 413 -1.65 8.63 -7.85
N VAL A 414 -1.75 7.55 -8.64
CA VAL A 414 -2.55 6.38 -8.29
C VAL A 414 -2.00 5.73 -7.01
N LYS A 415 -2.88 5.34 -6.09
CA LYS A 415 -2.53 4.72 -4.80
C LYS A 415 -3.00 3.26 -4.76
N THR A 416 -2.04 2.34 -4.76
CA THR A 416 -2.24 0.89 -4.70
C THR A 416 -1.75 0.39 -3.34
N ARG A 417 -2.57 -0.37 -2.60
CA ARG A 417 -2.18 -0.86 -1.26
C ARG A 417 -2.82 -2.17 -0.83
N ASN A 418 -2.11 -2.93 0.01
CA ASN A 418 -2.53 -4.22 0.57
C ASN A 418 -2.84 -5.29 -0.51
N ILE A 419 -1.96 -5.43 -1.50
CA ILE A 419 -2.18 -6.31 -2.66
C ILE A 419 -1.27 -7.54 -2.59
N MET A 420 -1.80 -8.72 -2.91
CA MET A 420 -1.03 -9.94 -3.07
C MET A 420 -1.05 -10.41 -4.52
N ILE A 421 0.11 -10.57 -5.16
CA ILE A 421 0.23 -10.94 -6.58
C ILE A 421 0.96 -12.27 -6.72
N ARG A 422 0.34 -13.24 -7.37
CA ARG A 422 0.86 -14.60 -7.50
C ARG A 422 0.90 -15.02 -8.96
N ASN A 423 2.02 -15.57 -9.40
CA ASN A 423 2.11 -16.41 -10.60
C ASN A 423 1.80 -15.73 -11.95
N PHE A 424 2.16 -14.45 -12.16
CA PHE A 424 2.07 -13.80 -13.48
C PHE A 424 3.43 -13.71 -14.16
N LYS A 425 3.48 -13.57 -15.49
CA LYS A 425 4.76 -13.20 -16.14
C LYS A 425 5.26 -11.84 -15.62
N LYS A 426 4.37 -10.85 -15.47
CA LYS A 426 4.67 -9.56 -14.85
C LYS A 426 3.78 -9.31 -13.63
N GLY A 427 4.36 -9.11 -12.46
CA GLY A 427 3.60 -8.76 -11.24
C GLY A 427 2.97 -7.37 -11.36
N ILE A 428 3.82 -6.35 -11.46
CA ILE A 428 3.46 -4.96 -11.74
C ILE A 428 4.25 -4.47 -12.97
N GLU A 429 3.57 -3.91 -13.96
CA GLU A 429 4.17 -3.19 -15.08
C GLU A 429 3.68 -1.74 -15.12
N LEU A 430 4.61 -0.78 -15.10
CA LEU A 430 4.39 0.62 -15.44
C LEU A 430 5.11 0.88 -16.77
N LEU A 431 4.42 1.41 -17.78
CA LEU A 431 5.00 1.66 -19.10
C LEU A 431 4.61 3.05 -19.64
N ALA A 432 5.60 3.92 -19.87
CA ALA A 432 5.44 5.11 -20.70
C ALA A 432 6.39 4.99 -21.90
N LYS A 433 5.85 4.95 -23.13
CA LYS A 433 6.67 4.56 -24.31
C LYS A 433 7.15 5.73 -25.17
N ASN A 434 6.38 6.81 -25.24
CA ASN A 434 6.62 7.91 -26.17
C ASN A 434 7.01 9.18 -25.42
N GLU A 435 7.79 10.05 -26.07
CA GLU A 435 8.15 11.35 -25.50
C GLU A 435 6.89 12.17 -25.19
N GLY A 436 6.80 12.68 -23.96
CA GLY A 436 5.61 13.39 -23.47
C GLY A 436 4.55 12.51 -22.80
N ASN A 437 4.73 11.19 -22.69
CA ASN A 437 3.88 10.31 -21.86
C ASN A 437 4.53 10.00 -20.51
N TYR A 438 3.72 9.78 -19.46
CA TYR A 438 4.20 9.67 -18.08
C TYR A 438 3.45 8.61 -17.26
N VAL A 439 4.20 7.79 -16.51
CA VAL A 439 3.71 6.90 -15.43
C VAL A 439 4.38 7.30 -14.11
N ASN A 440 4.07 8.49 -13.59
CA ASN A 440 4.91 9.18 -12.59
C ASN A 440 4.22 9.37 -11.22
N GLY A 441 4.98 9.28 -10.12
CA GLY A 441 4.48 9.62 -8.77
C GLY A 441 3.40 8.69 -8.20
N ASN A 442 3.26 7.48 -8.75
CA ASN A 442 2.34 6.47 -8.24
C ASN A 442 2.90 5.80 -6.98
N THR A 443 2.03 5.19 -6.16
CA THR A 443 2.44 4.57 -4.89
C THR A 443 1.89 3.15 -4.78
N PHE A 444 2.76 2.21 -4.46
CA PHE A 444 2.47 0.81 -4.14
C PHE A 444 2.96 0.57 -2.71
N ASP A 445 2.06 0.25 -1.78
CA ASP A 445 2.38 0.05 -0.36
C ASP A 445 1.82 -1.27 0.17
N SER A 446 2.63 -2.04 0.89
CA SER A 446 2.26 -3.34 1.44
C SER A 446 1.78 -4.29 0.33
N VAL A 447 2.72 -4.68 -0.54
CA VAL A 447 2.46 -5.56 -1.69
C VAL A 447 3.34 -6.82 -1.60
N ASP A 448 2.70 -7.97 -1.41
CA ASP A 448 3.36 -9.28 -1.35
C ASP A 448 3.30 -9.99 -2.71
N MET A 449 4.42 -10.49 -3.20
CA MET A 449 4.50 -11.12 -4.52
C MET A 449 5.32 -12.42 -4.50
N PHE A 450 4.81 -13.45 -5.19
CA PHE A 450 5.57 -14.68 -5.42
C PHE A 450 5.27 -15.36 -6.76
N GLY A 451 6.20 -16.22 -7.20
CA GLY A 451 6.07 -17.04 -8.41
C GLY A 451 5.95 -16.26 -9.73
N CYS A 452 6.32 -14.98 -9.73
CA CYS A 452 6.30 -14.13 -10.93
C CYS A 452 7.68 -14.13 -11.61
N SER A 453 7.71 -14.05 -12.95
CA SER A 453 8.99 -14.01 -13.68
C SER A 453 9.66 -12.64 -13.62
N GLU A 454 8.91 -11.59 -13.93
CA GLU A 454 9.28 -10.19 -13.70
C GLU A 454 8.38 -9.65 -12.58
N PHE A 455 8.90 -9.42 -11.38
CA PHE A 455 8.09 -8.97 -10.25
C PHE A 455 7.60 -7.52 -10.43
N ILE A 456 8.52 -6.58 -10.63
CA ILE A 456 8.21 -5.18 -10.95
C ILE A 456 9.00 -4.74 -12.19
N ARG A 457 8.31 -4.15 -13.17
CA ARG A 457 8.92 -3.43 -14.28
C ARG A 457 8.41 -1.98 -14.30
N ILE A 458 9.33 -1.04 -14.18
CA ILE A 458 9.11 0.40 -14.40
C ILE A 458 9.81 0.72 -15.72
N ASP A 459 9.07 0.92 -16.81
CA ASP A 459 9.63 1.07 -18.16
C ASP A 459 9.34 2.48 -18.71
N ASP A 460 10.40 3.24 -18.99
CA ASP A 460 10.36 4.60 -19.52
C ASP A 460 10.40 4.63 -21.05
N GLY A 461 10.42 3.47 -21.72
CA GLY A 461 10.58 3.36 -23.17
C GLY A 461 11.92 3.86 -23.71
N GLY A 462 12.87 4.21 -22.83
CA GLY A 462 14.08 4.94 -23.17
C GLY A 462 13.96 6.47 -23.11
N ASN A 463 12.85 7.02 -22.61
CA ASN A 463 12.61 8.47 -22.48
C ASN A 463 12.99 8.97 -21.07
N SER A 464 13.93 9.91 -20.95
CA SER A 464 14.52 10.36 -19.67
C SER A 464 13.63 11.26 -18.79
N SER A 465 12.38 10.85 -18.55
CA SER A 465 11.42 11.36 -17.55
C SER A 465 10.08 10.57 -17.53
N GLY A 466 9.94 9.52 -18.34
CA GLY A 466 8.66 8.85 -18.60
C GLY A 466 8.11 8.03 -17.44
N ALA A 467 8.95 7.62 -16.48
CA ALA A 467 8.55 6.74 -15.38
C ALA A 467 9.31 7.11 -14.09
N ASP A 468 8.93 8.25 -13.51
CA ASP A 468 9.67 8.95 -12.46
C ASP A 468 8.91 9.06 -11.12
N ASN A 469 9.65 9.06 -10.01
CA ASN A 469 9.16 9.27 -8.63
C ASN A 469 8.10 8.24 -8.14
N ASN A 470 8.01 7.05 -8.74
CA ASN A 470 7.11 6.01 -8.23
C ASN A 470 7.68 5.37 -6.95
N ILE A 471 6.81 5.18 -5.97
CA ILE A 471 7.18 4.71 -4.62
C ILE A 471 6.64 3.30 -4.43
N PHE A 472 7.52 2.36 -4.14
CA PHE A 472 7.21 0.98 -3.76
C PHE A 472 7.70 0.77 -2.33
N GLY A 473 6.77 0.69 -1.37
CA GLY A 473 7.06 0.54 0.07
C GLY A 473 6.45 -0.72 0.66
N ASN A 474 7.07 -1.24 1.72
CA ASN A 474 6.65 -2.48 2.41
C ASN A 474 6.43 -3.66 1.44
N ILE A 475 7.28 -3.80 0.42
CA ILE A 475 7.12 -4.83 -0.62
C ILE A 475 7.68 -6.18 -0.13
N GLY A 476 6.92 -7.26 -0.26
CA GLY A 476 7.43 -8.63 -0.13
C GLY A 476 7.68 -9.26 -1.49
N ILE A 477 8.86 -9.83 -1.73
CA ILE A 477 9.15 -10.66 -2.91
C ILE A 477 9.72 -12.00 -2.47
N GLN A 478 9.06 -13.10 -2.86
CA GLN A 478 9.58 -14.45 -2.77
C GLN A 478 9.73 -15.05 -4.19
N PRO A 479 10.97 -15.17 -4.71
CA PRO A 479 11.25 -15.79 -6.00
C PRO A 479 11.13 -17.33 -5.95
N ASP A 480 10.90 -17.94 -7.11
CA ASP A 480 10.99 -19.38 -7.34
C ASP A 480 11.83 -19.66 -8.61
N SER A 481 11.84 -20.90 -9.09
CA SER A 481 12.61 -21.32 -10.27
C SER A 481 12.21 -20.65 -11.59
N ALA A 482 11.12 -19.88 -11.63
CA ALA A 482 10.69 -19.11 -12.81
C ALA A 482 11.01 -17.60 -12.71
N ALA A 483 11.69 -17.15 -11.64
CA ALA A 483 12.04 -15.76 -11.41
C ALA A 483 13.24 -15.31 -12.28
N GLU A 484 13.00 -14.30 -13.13
CA GLU A 484 14.00 -13.66 -13.99
C GLU A 484 14.50 -12.33 -13.36
N LEU A 485 13.58 -11.56 -12.78
CA LEU A 485 13.80 -10.16 -12.39
C LEU A 485 12.96 -9.78 -11.16
N ALA A 486 13.57 -9.21 -10.12
CA ALA A 486 12.85 -8.58 -9.01
C ALA A 486 12.36 -7.17 -9.37
N VAL A 487 13.27 -6.27 -9.80
CA VAL A 487 12.87 -4.91 -10.25
C VAL A 487 13.70 -4.41 -11.43
N TYR A 488 13.03 -3.97 -12.50
CA TYR A 488 13.61 -3.14 -13.55
C TYR A 488 13.21 -1.68 -13.38
N PHE A 489 14.19 -0.76 -13.46
CA PHE A 489 14.02 0.69 -13.35
C PHE A 489 14.38 1.39 -14.66
N GLY A 490 13.41 1.99 -15.33
CA GLY A 490 13.57 2.83 -16.52
C GLY A 490 13.99 4.25 -16.17
N GLY A 491 13.06 5.03 -15.60
CA GLY A 491 13.21 6.46 -15.30
C GLY A 491 13.92 6.79 -13.98
N HIS A 492 13.54 7.90 -13.35
CA HIS A 492 14.31 8.55 -12.29
C HIS A 492 13.60 8.65 -10.93
N ARG A 493 14.36 8.67 -9.84
CA ARG A 493 13.86 8.91 -8.46
C ARG A 493 12.79 7.93 -7.96
N ASN A 494 12.62 6.77 -8.59
CA ASN A 494 11.74 5.72 -8.07
C ASN A 494 12.39 5.06 -6.86
N THR A 495 11.59 4.66 -5.87
CA THR A 495 12.09 4.07 -4.62
C THR A 495 11.52 2.68 -4.40
N PHE A 496 12.35 1.74 -3.94
CA PHE A 496 11.93 0.42 -3.48
C PHE A 496 12.37 0.25 -2.01
N ASP A 497 11.43 0.00 -1.11
CA ASP A 497 11.68 -0.50 0.25
C ASP A 497 10.89 -1.80 0.46
N GLY A 498 11.59 -2.89 0.78
CA GLY A 498 10.97 -4.20 0.89
C GLY A 498 11.86 -5.30 1.48
N SER A 499 11.31 -6.51 1.49
CA SER A 499 11.99 -7.75 1.90
C SER A 499 12.11 -8.68 0.69
N LEU A 500 13.31 -9.17 0.43
CA LEU A 500 13.59 -10.09 -0.69
C LEU A 500 14.10 -11.43 -0.12
N TRP A 501 13.26 -12.46 -0.25
CA TRP A 501 13.49 -13.80 0.29
C TRP A 501 14.20 -14.72 -0.72
N ASP A 502 14.72 -15.85 -0.25
CA ASP A 502 15.18 -17.01 -1.06
C ASP A 502 16.02 -16.65 -2.31
N THR A 503 16.91 -15.68 -2.18
CA THR A 503 17.54 -14.94 -3.29
C THR A 503 18.50 -15.76 -4.18
N GLY A 504 18.73 -17.03 -3.82
CA GLY A 504 19.39 -18.03 -4.66
C GLY A 504 18.56 -18.49 -5.86
N TRP A 505 17.23 -18.30 -5.84
CA TRP A 505 16.35 -18.57 -6.99
C TRP A 505 16.53 -17.60 -8.18
N PHE A 506 17.46 -16.64 -8.11
CA PHE A 506 17.99 -15.91 -9.27
C PHE A 506 19.35 -16.49 -9.72
N PRO A 507 19.42 -17.74 -10.26
CA PRO A 507 20.67 -18.47 -10.40
C PRO A 507 21.67 -17.77 -11.34
N ASN A 508 21.20 -17.16 -12.44
CA ASN A 508 22.06 -16.67 -13.53
C ASN A 508 21.74 -15.25 -14.03
N GLN A 509 20.85 -14.49 -13.37
CA GLN A 509 20.43 -13.14 -13.80
C GLN A 509 20.51 -12.14 -12.64
N GLU A 510 20.62 -10.84 -12.96
CA GLU A 510 20.65 -9.75 -11.99
C GLU A 510 19.22 -9.42 -11.52
N SER A 511 18.95 -9.66 -10.23
CA SER A 511 17.62 -9.49 -9.65
C SER A 511 17.16 -8.03 -9.66
N PHE A 512 18.08 -7.06 -9.60
CA PHE A 512 17.76 -5.65 -9.83
C PHE A 512 18.52 -5.10 -11.04
N VAL A 513 17.80 -4.42 -11.94
CA VAL A 513 18.35 -3.85 -13.17
C VAL A 513 17.94 -2.38 -13.31
N PHE A 514 18.92 -1.49 -13.36
CA PHE A 514 18.73 -0.11 -13.76
C PHE A 514 18.95 0.02 -15.27
N SER A 515 18.08 0.75 -15.99
CA SER A 515 18.28 1.10 -17.39
C SER A 515 19.53 1.98 -17.58
N GLN A 516 19.97 2.17 -18.83
CA GLN A 516 21.05 3.13 -19.12
C GLN A 516 20.66 4.58 -18.82
N ASN A 517 19.35 4.89 -18.76
CA ASN A 517 18.81 6.20 -18.42
C ASN A 517 18.58 6.40 -16.92
N ALA A 518 18.30 5.33 -16.17
CA ALA A 518 17.85 5.39 -14.78
C ALA A 518 18.82 6.18 -13.87
N ARG A 519 18.32 7.18 -13.14
CA ARG A 519 19.11 8.03 -12.21
C ARG A 519 18.38 8.24 -10.89
N ASN A 520 19.12 8.39 -9.80
CA ASN A 520 18.60 8.80 -8.49
C ASN A 520 17.53 7.87 -7.89
N ASN A 521 17.35 6.67 -8.45
CA ASN A 521 16.47 5.65 -7.90
C ASN A 521 17.12 5.04 -6.65
N SER A 522 16.33 4.59 -5.69
CA SER A 522 16.84 3.94 -4.47
C SER A 522 16.24 2.55 -4.27
N ILE A 523 17.07 1.62 -3.78
CA ILE A 523 16.69 0.30 -3.31
C ILE A 523 17.11 0.18 -1.85
N THR A 524 16.19 -0.23 -0.99
CA THR A 524 16.42 -0.69 0.38
C THR A 524 15.86 -2.11 0.51
N THR A 525 16.70 -3.10 0.83
CA THR A 525 16.25 -4.48 1.07
C THR A 525 16.54 -4.95 2.49
N ARG A 526 15.54 -5.58 3.10
CA ARG A 526 15.67 -6.45 4.28
C ARG A 526 15.85 -7.89 3.76
N GLY A 527 17.02 -8.49 3.99
CA GLY A 527 17.45 -9.64 3.20
C GLY A 527 18.27 -9.24 1.97
N GLY A 528 19.16 -10.12 1.52
CA GLY A 528 20.31 -9.75 0.69
C GLY A 528 20.01 -9.71 -0.82
N ALA A 529 20.10 -8.52 -1.41
CA ALA A 529 20.07 -8.35 -2.86
C ALA A 529 21.31 -9.01 -3.51
N THR A 530 21.11 -10.08 -4.29
CA THR A 530 22.21 -10.95 -4.73
C THR A 530 23.05 -10.40 -5.87
N LYS A 531 22.45 -9.74 -6.87
CA LYS A 531 23.13 -9.28 -8.09
C LYS A 531 22.43 -8.03 -8.63
N VAL A 532 23.17 -6.94 -8.87
CA VAL A 532 22.58 -5.67 -9.30
C VAL A 532 23.33 -5.10 -10.51
N ARG A 533 22.60 -4.88 -11.61
CA ARG A 533 23.11 -4.20 -12.80
C ARG A 533 22.79 -2.71 -12.71
N ASN A 534 23.73 -1.90 -12.20
CA ASN A 534 23.63 -0.43 -12.25
C ASN A 534 24.35 0.11 -13.48
N ASN A 535 23.61 0.43 -14.53
CA ASN A 535 24.13 0.96 -15.81
C ASN A 535 24.53 2.45 -15.71
N ASN A 536 25.51 2.75 -14.86
CA ASN A 536 26.16 4.06 -14.70
C ASN A 536 25.22 5.22 -14.32
N GLY A 537 24.14 4.92 -13.59
CA GLY A 537 23.30 5.92 -12.96
C GLY A 537 23.68 6.19 -11.51
N MET A 538 23.37 7.40 -11.04
CA MET A 538 23.46 7.81 -9.62
C MET A 538 22.37 7.14 -8.78
N ASN A 539 22.19 5.82 -8.92
CA ASN A 539 21.20 5.02 -8.21
C ASN A 539 21.82 4.47 -6.92
N GLN A 540 21.03 4.41 -5.84
CA GLN A 540 21.47 3.99 -4.51
C GLN A 540 20.96 2.59 -4.19
N VAL A 541 21.78 1.77 -3.53
CA VAL A 541 21.45 0.39 -3.18
C VAL A 541 21.91 0.10 -1.76
N ASN A 542 20.95 -0.11 -0.85
CA ASN A 542 21.17 -0.43 0.56
C ASN A 542 20.60 -1.82 0.84
N SER A 543 21.43 -2.76 1.29
CA SER A 543 21.00 -4.13 1.60
C SER A 543 21.41 -4.51 3.02
N ASN A 544 20.43 -4.74 3.89
CA ASN A 544 20.67 -5.14 5.28
C ASN A 544 20.76 -6.66 5.38
N THR A 545 21.99 -7.19 5.40
CA THR A 545 22.34 -8.59 5.69
C THR A 545 23.62 -8.69 6.50
N ASP A 546 23.66 -9.65 7.43
CA ASP A 546 24.76 -9.82 8.38
C ASP A 546 26.06 -10.29 7.70
N GLY A 547 27.00 -9.34 7.55
CA GLY A 547 28.44 -9.57 7.43
C GLY A 547 28.96 -10.37 6.22
N THR A 548 28.10 -10.82 5.31
CA THR A 548 28.48 -11.79 4.26
C THR A 548 28.02 -11.40 2.85
N GLN A 549 29.01 -11.39 1.94
CA GLN A 549 28.95 -11.12 0.49
C GLN A 549 28.55 -9.69 0.04
N PRO A 550 29.45 -8.96 -0.66
CA PRO A 550 29.14 -7.64 -1.21
C PRO A 550 28.33 -7.72 -2.52
N LEU A 551 27.61 -6.64 -2.83
CA LEU A 551 26.89 -6.44 -4.09
C LEU A 551 27.84 -6.60 -5.30
N VAL A 552 27.57 -7.59 -6.15
CA VAL A 552 28.30 -7.76 -7.42
C VAL A 552 27.71 -6.80 -8.47
N PHE A 553 28.36 -5.65 -8.63
CA PHE A 553 28.06 -4.68 -9.69
C PHE A 553 28.59 -5.18 -11.04
N ILE A 554 27.70 -5.63 -11.92
CA ILE A 554 28.08 -6.12 -13.26
C ILE A 554 27.96 -4.97 -14.26
N SER A 555 29.10 -4.47 -14.74
CA SER A 555 29.16 -3.57 -15.91
C SER A 555 28.99 -4.39 -17.21
N PRO A 556 28.25 -3.91 -18.23
CA PRO A 556 28.06 -4.66 -19.47
C PRO A 556 29.33 -4.72 -20.33
N LYS A 557 29.97 -5.90 -20.38
CA LYS A 557 31.17 -6.26 -21.18
C LYS A 557 32.46 -5.52 -20.74
N ASP A 558 33.60 -6.17 -20.53
CA ASP A 558 34.03 -7.51 -20.93
C ASP A 558 34.91 -8.22 -19.87
N LYS A 559 35.36 -9.45 -20.17
CA LYS A 559 36.14 -10.31 -19.28
C LYS A 559 37.53 -9.72 -18.94
N VAL A 560 37.83 -9.52 -17.66
CA VAL A 560 39.20 -9.55 -17.12
C VAL A 560 39.23 -10.36 -15.83
N GLN A 561 40.14 -11.35 -15.77
CA GLN A 561 40.50 -12.03 -14.53
C GLN A 561 41.65 -11.30 -13.85
N SER A 562 41.47 -10.91 -12.59
CA SER A 562 42.49 -11.00 -11.54
C SER A 562 41.83 -10.72 -10.18
N ALA A 563 42.34 -11.33 -9.11
CA ALA A 563 41.75 -11.24 -7.79
C ALA A 563 42.59 -10.35 -6.86
N ASP A 564 41.91 -9.43 -6.16
CA ASP A 564 42.01 -9.40 -4.70
C ASP A 564 40.63 -9.07 -4.11
N THR A 565 40.15 -9.89 -3.18
CA THR A 565 38.83 -9.78 -2.53
C THR A 565 38.90 -9.06 -1.17
N ARG A 566 40.04 -8.43 -0.82
CA ARG A 566 40.30 -7.88 0.51
C ARG A 566 39.99 -6.39 0.72
N TYR A 567 39.54 -5.67 -0.31
CA TYR A 567 39.03 -4.30 -0.17
C TYR A 567 37.58 -4.20 -0.63
N THR A 568 36.65 -4.34 0.31
CA THR A 568 35.26 -3.92 0.11
C THR A 568 35.23 -2.44 -0.28
N LEU A 569 34.59 -2.13 -1.42
CA LEU A 569 34.40 -0.77 -1.90
C LEU A 569 33.62 0.03 -0.86
N ARG A 570 34.33 0.88 -0.09
CA ARG A 570 33.71 1.77 0.89
C ARG A 570 32.80 2.76 0.18
N ASN A 571 31.50 2.50 0.24
CA ASN A 571 30.39 3.45 0.16
C ASN A 571 30.71 4.76 -0.60
N TYR A 572 30.88 4.68 -1.92
CA TYR A 572 30.71 5.84 -2.79
C TYR A 572 29.20 6.15 -2.87
N ILE A 573 28.67 6.73 -1.80
CA ILE A 573 27.28 7.20 -1.74
C ILE A 573 27.11 8.27 -2.81
N GLY A 574 26.09 8.10 -3.66
CA GLY A 574 25.82 8.96 -4.81
C GLY A 574 25.19 10.30 -4.41
N ASN A 575 25.93 11.13 -3.68
CA ASN A 575 25.67 12.55 -3.46
C ASN A 575 26.98 13.27 -3.08
N GLN A 576 26.93 14.60 -2.94
CA GLN A 576 28.11 15.45 -2.71
C GLN A 576 28.22 15.92 -1.25
N ASP A 577 27.64 15.15 -0.32
CA ASP A 577 27.55 15.40 1.13
C ASP A 577 28.91 15.43 1.85
N ASN A 578 29.99 15.12 1.12
CA ASN A 578 31.37 15.38 1.53
C ASN A 578 31.69 16.87 1.79
N ALA A 579 30.76 17.78 1.49
CA ALA A 579 30.85 19.22 1.80
C ALA A 579 31.12 19.53 3.29
N LEU A 580 30.68 18.68 4.22
CA LEU A 580 30.98 18.82 5.67
C LEU A 580 31.88 17.70 6.22
N ALA A 581 32.07 16.60 5.47
CA ALA A 581 32.89 15.45 5.89
C ALA A 581 34.35 15.53 5.36
N ASN A 582 35.14 16.45 5.92
CA ASN A 582 36.61 16.54 5.81
C ASN A 582 37.25 16.87 4.43
N ALA A 583 36.51 17.42 3.46
CA ALA A 583 37.11 17.92 2.22
C ALA A 583 38.06 19.11 2.53
N HIS A 584 39.38 18.88 2.51
CA HIS A 584 40.40 19.82 3.01
C HIS A 584 41.41 20.30 1.95
N LYS A 585 41.55 19.58 0.83
CA LYS A 585 42.64 19.79 -0.14
C LYS A 585 42.34 20.91 -1.12
N LYS A 586 43.29 21.84 -1.26
CA LYS A 586 43.30 22.83 -2.35
C LYS A 586 43.92 22.25 -3.61
N TYR A 587 43.33 22.57 -4.75
CA TYR A 587 43.89 22.26 -6.07
C TYR A 587 43.66 23.40 -7.06
N ILE A 588 44.43 23.38 -8.13
CA ILE A 588 44.27 24.22 -9.32
C ILE A 588 43.89 23.30 -10.48
N VAL A 589 42.91 23.67 -11.30
CA VAL A 589 42.57 22.94 -12.52
C VAL A 589 43.08 23.73 -13.72
N SER A 590 43.83 23.07 -14.62
CA SER A 590 44.29 23.66 -15.88
C SER A 590 43.96 22.75 -17.07
N PHE A 591 43.85 23.37 -18.24
CA PHE A 591 43.42 22.72 -19.48
C PHE A 591 44.46 22.92 -20.57
N THR A 592 44.72 21.88 -21.35
CA THR A 592 45.55 21.95 -22.57
C THR A 592 44.90 21.14 -23.70
N GLY A 593 45.19 21.52 -24.94
CA GLY A 593 44.40 21.07 -26.09
C GLY A 593 43.05 21.80 -26.13
N LYS A 594 41.95 21.06 -26.33
CA LYS A 594 40.59 21.61 -26.39
C LYS A 594 40.15 22.16 -25.03
N LEU A 595 39.80 23.46 -25.00
CA LEU A 595 39.22 24.12 -23.83
C LEU A 595 37.75 23.73 -23.63
N PRO A 596 37.24 23.70 -22.38
CA PRO A 596 35.83 23.43 -22.11
C PRO A 596 34.91 24.56 -22.58
N ASP A 597 33.66 24.20 -22.91
CA ASP A 597 32.66 25.12 -23.48
C ASP A 597 32.21 26.22 -22.50
N SER A 598 32.44 26.02 -21.20
CA SER A 598 32.12 26.97 -20.13
C SER A 598 32.97 26.68 -18.87
N GLN A 599 32.74 27.44 -17.78
CA GLN A 599 33.35 27.16 -16.47
C GLN A 599 33.14 25.69 -16.06
N ILE A 600 34.21 25.04 -15.61
CA ILE A 600 34.18 23.62 -15.22
C ILE A 600 33.17 23.37 -14.09
N ARG A 601 32.24 22.43 -14.31
CA ARG A 601 31.18 22.07 -13.35
C ARG A 601 31.27 20.66 -12.80
N ALA A 602 32.27 19.87 -13.21
CA ALA A 602 32.56 18.53 -12.69
C ALA A 602 33.07 18.51 -11.22
N PHE A 603 33.11 19.70 -10.60
CA PHE A 603 33.40 19.95 -9.19
C PHE A 603 32.29 20.78 -8.51
N ASN A 604 31.16 21.06 -9.19
CA ASN A 604 30.03 21.78 -8.61
C ASN A 604 29.17 20.83 -7.75
N LEU A 605 28.60 21.33 -6.66
CA LEU A 605 27.82 20.57 -5.67
C LEU A 605 26.33 20.41 -6.04
N GLU A 606 25.92 20.91 -7.20
CA GLU A 606 24.54 20.78 -7.71
C GLU A 606 24.39 19.49 -8.55
N PRO A 607 23.33 18.69 -8.32
CA PRO A 607 23.02 17.53 -9.15
C PRO A 607 22.84 17.87 -10.64
N SER A 608 23.17 16.90 -11.50
CA SER A 608 23.07 17.01 -12.96
C SER A 608 23.97 18.07 -13.63
N GLN A 609 24.93 18.64 -12.90
CA GLN A 609 25.98 19.48 -13.50
C GLN A 609 27.08 18.63 -14.16
N TYR A 610 27.70 19.16 -15.21
CA TYR A 610 28.77 18.52 -15.95
C TYR A 610 29.61 19.55 -16.71
N SER A 611 30.80 19.14 -17.13
CA SER A 611 31.72 19.95 -17.94
C SER A 611 31.72 19.41 -19.36
N SER A 612 31.44 20.27 -20.32
CA SER A 612 31.33 19.91 -21.73
C SER A 612 32.54 20.37 -22.53
N TRP A 613 32.93 19.53 -23.49
CA TRP A 613 33.75 19.89 -24.64
C TRP A 613 32.96 19.47 -25.87
N THR A 614 32.51 20.42 -26.67
CA THR A 614 31.71 20.19 -27.89
C THR A 614 32.45 20.63 -29.16
N SER A 615 31.87 20.29 -30.31
CA SER A 615 32.50 20.44 -31.63
C SER A 615 33.93 19.87 -31.67
N LEU A 616 34.12 18.68 -31.07
CA LEU A 616 35.35 17.91 -31.15
C LEU A 616 35.54 17.33 -32.56
N THR A 617 36.79 17.34 -33.01
CA THR A 617 37.30 16.63 -34.18
C THR A 617 38.09 15.39 -33.74
N PRO A 618 38.30 14.38 -34.61
CA PRO A 618 39.12 13.20 -34.27
C PRO A 618 40.58 13.53 -33.88
N THR A 619 41.07 14.73 -34.18
CA THR A 619 42.38 15.24 -33.82
C THR A 619 42.41 16.04 -32.50
N ASP A 620 41.25 16.41 -31.94
CA ASP A 620 41.18 17.16 -30.68
C ASP A 620 41.56 16.27 -29.49
N GLU A 621 42.46 16.78 -28.65
CA GLU A 621 42.80 16.20 -27.35
C GLU A 621 42.24 17.10 -26.24
N VAL A 622 41.44 16.54 -25.35
CA VAL A 622 41.03 17.17 -24.10
C VAL A 622 42.00 16.71 -23.01
N LYS A 623 42.86 17.61 -22.52
CA LYS A 623 43.74 17.32 -21.38
C LYS A 623 43.36 18.20 -20.18
N VAL A 624 42.98 17.56 -19.08
CA VAL A 624 42.58 18.18 -17.81
C VAL A 624 43.61 17.81 -16.74
N THR A 625 44.29 18.80 -16.18
CA THR A 625 45.26 18.62 -15.09
C THR A 625 44.67 19.14 -13.79
N ILE A 626 44.64 18.30 -12.76
CA ILE A 626 44.33 18.65 -11.38
C ILE A 626 45.67 18.72 -10.62
N ASP A 627 46.10 19.93 -10.30
CA ASP A 627 47.34 20.21 -9.57
C ASP A 627 47.05 20.34 -8.08
N MET A 628 47.63 19.44 -7.28
CA MET A 628 47.57 19.39 -5.81
C MET A 628 48.94 19.63 -5.18
N THR A 629 49.94 20.19 -5.88
CA THR A 629 51.32 20.35 -5.36
C THR A 629 51.37 21.14 -4.04
N ALA A 630 50.38 22.01 -3.77
CA ALA A 630 50.26 22.74 -2.50
C ALA A 630 49.73 21.89 -1.31
N ASP A 631 49.04 20.78 -1.57
CA ASP A 631 48.57 19.81 -0.56
C ASP A 631 48.45 18.40 -1.18
N PRO A 632 49.59 17.71 -1.44
CA PRO A 632 49.62 16.50 -2.27
C PRO A 632 48.80 15.31 -1.75
N LEU A 633 48.30 14.47 -2.66
CA LEU A 633 47.52 13.27 -2.33
C LEU A 633 48.45 12.13 -1.90
N ARG A 634 48.44 11.80 -0.60
CA ARG A 634 49.21 10.68 -0.05
C ARG A 634 48.52 9.34 -0.28
N PHE A 635 49.29 8.31 -0.62
CA PHE A 635 48.83 6.94 -0.85
C PHE A 635 47.59 6.86 -1.76
N GLY A 636 47.65 7.47 -2.95
CA GLY A 636 46.54 7.57 -3.90
C GLY A 636 46.01 6.20 -4.31
N ASN A 637 44.95 5.74 -3.64
CA ASN A 637 44.43 4.38 -3.73
C ASN A 637 43.45 4.25 -4.90
N VAL A 638 42.54 5.21 -5.04
CA VAL A 638 41.58 5.30 -6.16
C VAL A 638 41.79 6.62 -6.88
N ILE A 639 41.86 6.60 -8.21
CA ILE A 639 41.85 7.80 -9.07
C ILE A 639 40.99 7.49 -10.30
N GLY A 640 40.11 8.42 -10.70
CA GLY A 640 39.19 8.23 -11.83
C GLY A 640 38.30 9.42 -12.19
N CYS A 641 37.42 9.21 -13.17
CA CYS A 641 36.42 10.19 -13.61
C CYS A 641 35.17 9.51 -14.22
N ALA A 642 34.05 10.25 -14.29
CA ALA A 642 32.75 9.77 -14.74
C ALA A 642 32.13 10.68 -15.82
N PHE A 643 31.33 10.07 -16.70
CA PHE A 643 30.79 10.66 -17.93
C PHE A 643 29.26 10.58 -18.00
N VAL A 644 28.65 11.42 -18.84
CA VAL A 644 27.18 11.53 -18.97
C VAL A 644 26.70 11.70 -20.42
N TYR A 645 25.41 11.45 -20.66
CA TYR A 645 24.70 11.66 -21.94
C TYR A 645 25.37 11.00 -23.17
N MET A 646 25.92 9.78 -23.02
CA MET A 646 26.70 9.07 -24.05
C MET A 646 27.87 9.89 -24.64
N SER A 647 28.22 10.99 -23.98
CA SER A 647 29.28 11.92 -24.35
C SER A 647 30.60 11.45 -23.74
N ILE A 648 30.92 10.17 -23.98
CA ILE A 648 32.12 9.48 -23.50
C ILE A 648 33.26 9.60 -24.53
N PRO A 649 34.53 9.65 -24.12
CA PRO A 649 35.65 9.50 -25.06
C PRO A 649 35.74 8.06 -25.59
N ASP A 650 36.49 7.85 -26.68
CA ASP A 650 36.90 6.51 -27.15
C ASP A 650 38.37 6.19 -26.84
N TYR A 651 39.18 7.20 -26.50
CA TYR A 651 40.49 7.05 -25.87
C TYR A 651 40.50 7.78 -24.54
N ILE A 652 40.95 7.11 -23.47
CA ILE A 652 41.25 7.76 -22.19
C ILE A 652 42.54 7.26 -21.58
N ARG A 653 43.33 8.20 -21.05
CA ARG A 653 44.50 7.94 -20.22
C ARG A 653 44.46 8.77 -18.94
N ILE A 654 44.92 8.19 -17.84
CA ILE A 654 45.17 8.88 -16.58
C ILE A 654 46.67 8.77 -16.29
N ASP A 655 47.34 9.90 -16.18
CA ASP A 655 48.72 10.00 -15.70
C ASP A 655 48.74 10.66 -14.31
N VAL A 656 49.73 10.33 -13.48
CA VAL A 656 50.01 11.02 -12.22
C VAL A 656 51.43 11.56 -12.20
N GLU A 657 51.59 12.76 -11.64
CA GLU A 657 52.89 13.34 -11.32
C GLU A 657 53.23 13.03 -9.86
N LYS A 658 54.39 12.42 -9.61
CA LYS A 658 54.90 12.08 -8.28
C LYS A 658 55.50 13.29 -7.58
N ILE A 659 55.80 13.15 -6.28
CA ILE A 659 56.50 14.18 -5.49
C ILE A 659 57.88 14.56 -6.05
N ASP A 660 58.55 13.65 -6.76
CA ASP A 660 59.83 13.86 -7.46
C ASP A 660 59.70 14.49 -8.87
N GLY A 661 58.47 14.80 -9.31
CA GLY A 661 58.17 15.34 -10.65
C GLY A 661 58.04 14.29 -11.75
N THR A 662 58.27 13.00 -11.47
CA THR A 662 58.12 11.92 -12.45
C THR A 662 56.64 11.72 -12.80
N ILE A 663 56.30 11.80 -14.08
CA ILE A 663 54.98 11.45 -14.59
C ILE A 663 54.92 9.93 -14.84
N THR A 664 53.83 9.28 -14.47
CA THR A 664 53.58 7.85 -14.67
C THR A 664 52.14 7.64 -15.13
N THR A 665 51.95 6.98 -16.26
CA THR A 665 50.62 6.51 -16.71
C THR A 665 50.12 5.44 -15.75
N ILE A 666 48.94 5.63 -15.18
CA ILE A 666 48.33 4.71 -14.21
C ILE A 666 47.23 3.85 -14.84
N LYS A 667 46.64 4.33 -15.94
CA LYS A 667 45.51 3.74 -16.63
C LYS A 667 45.47 4.25 -18.06
N GLU A 668 45.36 3.37 -19.04
CA GLU A 668 45.13 3.71 -20.45
C GLU A 668 44.13 2.74 -21.06
N GLU A 669 43.14 3.26 -21.77
CA GLU A 669 42.14 2.50 -22.53
C GLU A 669 41.97 3.15 -23.91
N THR A 670 42.34 2.41 -24.96
CA THR A 670 42.39 2.91 -26.35
C THR A 670 41.11 2.68 -27.15
N ASN A 671 40.14 1.98 -26.56
CA ASN A 671 38.81 1.70 -27.11
C ASN A 671 37.77 1.81 -25.98
N PHE A 672 37.84 2.90 -25.20
CA PHE A 672 37.01 3.12 -24.03
C PHE A 672 35.53 3.25 -24.40
N SER A 673 34.66 2.63 -23.60
CA SER A 673 33.20 2.68 -23.77
C SER A 673 32.43 2.72 -22.45
N GLY A 674 33.13 2.90 -21.32
CA GLY A 674 32.54 2.95 -19.98
C GLY A 674 31.85 4.28 -19.67
N GLY A 675 30.90 4.26 -18.73
CA GLY A 675 30.36 5.48 -18.13
C GLY A 675 31.30 6.12 -17.10
N TYR A 676 32.35 5.41 -16.67
CA TYR A 676 33.38 5.87 -15.76
C TYR A 676 34.67 5.09 -16.00
N VAL A 677 35.81 5.69 -15.66
CA VAL A 677 37.10 5.00 -15.59
C VAL A 677 37.71 5.25 -14.22
N TYR A 678 38.38 4.25 -13.66
CA TYR A 678 39.16 4.37 -12.44
C TYR A 678 40.30 3.35 -12.44
N GLN A 679 41.23 3.54 -11.51
CA GLN A 679 42.26 2.56 -11.19
C GLN A 679 42.39 2.45 -9.67
N THR A 680 42.58 1.21 -9.18
CA THR A 680 42.93 0.86 -7.80
C THR A 680 44.38 0.35 -7.72
N TYR A 681 45.05 0.52 -6.59
CA TYR A 681 46.50 0.29 -6.49
C TYR A 681 46.95 -0.65 -5.36
N GLU A 682 47.84 -1.59 -5.71
CA GLU A 682 48.72 -2.30 -4.76
C GLU A 682 50.12 -1.67 -4.63
N SER A 683 50.59 -0.90 -5.62
CA SER A 683 52.01 -0.55 -5.77
C SER A 683 52.25 0.84 -6.40
N ILE A 684 51.68 1.88 -5.80
CA ILE A 684 51.65 3.24 -6.34
C ILE A 684 52.38 4.25 -5.43
N PRO A 685 53.00 5.31 -6.00
CA PRO A 685 53.75 6.34 -5.28
C PRO A 685 53.08 6.84 -3.99
N ASP A 686 53.89 6.95 -2.94
CA ASP A 686 53.50 7.40 -1.61
C ASP A 686 52.83 8.78 -1.60
N THR A 687 53.12 9.62 -2.61
CA THR A 687 52.55 10.95 -2.77
C THR A 687 52.43 11.35 -4.25
N VAL A 688 51.24 11.81 -4.63
CA VAL A 688 50.89 12.33 -5.95
C VAL A 688 50.67 13.85 -5.88
N ASN A 689 51.44 14.58 -6.69
CA ASN A 689 51.35 16.03 -6.85
C ASN A 689 50.24 16.44 -7.82
N LYS A 690 50.12 15.77 -8.97
CA LYS A 690 49.13 16.11 -10.01
C LYS A 690 48.47 14.85 -10.59
N VAL A 691 47.22 14.99 -11.04
CA VAL A 691 46.53 13.98 -11.86
C VAL A 691 46.20 14.62 -13.21
N ILE A 692 46.48 13.91 -14.30
CA ILE A 692 46.31 14.38 -15.68
C ILE A 692 45.40 13.40 -16.40
N PHE A 693 44.21 13.85 -16.79
CA PHE A 693 43.29 13.10 -17.63
C PHE A 693 43.47 13.52 -19.09
N VAL A 694 43.76 12.57 -19.97
CA VAL A 694 43.89 12.78 -21.42
C VAL A 694 42.78 12.02 -22.11
N MET A 695 41.94 12.72 -22.88
CA MET A 695 40.72 12.16 -23.47
C MET A 695 40.62 12.57 -24.94
N LYS A 696 40.22 11.64 -25.82
CA LYS A 696 39.96 11.92 -27.24
C LYS A 696 38.66 11.24 -27.67
N ARG A 697 38.07 11.77 -28.74
CA ARG A 697 36.89 11.19 -29.37
C ARG A 697 37.02 11.20 -30.89
N SER A 698 37.25 10.02 -31.43
CA SER A 698 37.28 9.70 -32.84
C SER A 698 35.86 9.63 -33.42
N ASN A 699 34.93 9.04 -32.66
CA ASN A 699 33.55 8.78 -33.06
C ASN A 699 32.54 9.65 -32.30
N GLY A 700 32.43 10.92 -32.71
CA GLY A 700 31.41 11.86 -32.24
C GLY A 700 31.99 13.19 -31.72
N THR A 701 31.13 14.20 -31.62
CA THR A 701 31.56 15.61 -31.49
C THR A 701 31.60 16.16 -30.06
N SER A 702 31.41 15.33 -29.02
CA SER A 702 31.43 15.82 -27.64
C SER A 702 31.90 14.83 -26.57
N ILE A 703 32.51 15.39 -25.52
CA ILE A 703 32.83 14.73 -24.25
C ILE A 703 32.14 15.53 -23.13
N ARG A 704 31.48 14.85 -22.18
CA ARG A 704 30.88 15.47 -20.98
C ARG A 704 31.28 14.70 -19.73
N VAL A 705 32.08 15.34 -18.88
CA VAL A 705 32.51 14.80 -17.58
C VAL A 705 31.60 15.32 -16.48
N SER A 706 30.95 14.44 -15.73
CA SER A 706 30.16 14.79 -14.54
C SER A 706 31.01 14.91 -13.29
N GLN A 707 32.09 14.13 -13.17
CA GLN A 707 32.91 14.09 -11.95
C GLN A 707 34.36 13.69 -12.24
N PHE A 708 35.30 14.30 -11.54
CA PHE A 708 36.65 13.76 -11.30
C PHE A 708 36.75 13.35 -9.83
N PHE A 709 37.42 12.24 -9.51
CA PHE A 709 37.53 11.73 -8.14
C PHE A 709 38.89 11.07 -7.87
N ALA A 710 39.39 11.25 -6.64
CA ALA A 710 40.58 10.58 -6.15
C ALA A 710 40.52 10.43 -4.62
N SER A 711 41.05 9.35 -4.06
CA SER A 711 41.11 9.13 -2.61
C SER A 711 42.40 8.46 -2.16
N GLY A 712 42.95 8.91 -1.04
CA GLY A 712 44.15 8.37 -0.40
C GLY A 712 43.85 7.31 0.66
N ASN A 713 44.79 6.39 0.90
CA ASN A 713 44.70 5.43 2.00
C ASN A 713 44.87 6.13 3.38
N GLY A 714 44.34 5.51 4.44
CA GLY A 714 44.47 5.97 5.83
C GLY A 714 43.74 7.28 6.21
N THR A 715 43.17 8.02 5.25
CA THR A 715 42.58 9.35 5.46
C THR A 715 41.06 9.34 5.21
N LYS A 716 40.27 9.87 6.16
CA LYS A 716 38.79 9.90 6.09
C LYS A 716 38.30 11.19 5.40
N GLY A 717 37.54 11.05 4.30
CA GLY A 717 36.81 12.17 3.64
C GLY A 717 37.58 12.88 2.52
N ASN A 718 38.35 12.13 1.72
CA ASN A 718 39.12 12.69 0.60
C ASN A 718 38.24 12.90 -0.64
N HIS A 719 37.67 14.11 -0.82
CA HIS A 719 36.98 14.50 -2.05
C HIS A 719 37.34 15.93 -2.48
N PHE A 720 37.34 16.19 -3.80
CA PHE A 720 37.75 17.47 -4.40
C PHE A 720 36.71 18.57 -4.16
N LEU A 721 36.99 19.50 -3.23
CA LEU A 721 36.15 20.69 -3.01
C LEU A 721 36.50 21.82 -3.99
N ASN A 722 35.52 22.38 -4.69
CA ASN A 722 35.75 23.55 -5.55
C ASN A 722 36.23 24.76 -4.72
N THR A 723 37.29 25.43 -5.17
CA THR A 723 37.89 26.59 -4.49
C THR A 723 37.23 27.93 -4.85
N SER A 724 36.39 27.99 -5.89
CA SER A 724 35.47 29.12 -6.09
C SER A 724 34.24 28.93 -5.19
N GLY A 725 34.09 29.79 -4.18
CA GLY A 725 33.10 29.60 -3.09
C GLY A 725 31.63 29.65 -3.50
N GLY A 726 30.78 29.10 -2.64
CA GLY A 726 29.31 29.06 -2.79
C GLY A 726 28.57 29.61 -1.57
N LYS A 727 27.23 29.51 -1.59
CA LYS A 727 26.34 29.90 -0.49
C LYS A 727 25.79 28.68 0.24
N LEU A 728 25.67 28.79 1.56
CA LEU A 728 24.87 27.88 2.39
C LEU A 728 23.43 28.44 2.46
N TYR A 729 22.44 27.55 2.53
CA TYR A 729 21.02 27.88 2.64
C TYR A 729 20.34 26.95 3.64
N GLY A 730 19.31 27.44 4.34
CA GLY A 730 18.62 26.75 5.42
C GLY A 730 19.09 27.18 6.81
N ASP A 731 18.35 26.78 7.83
CA ASP A 731 18.70 27.01 9.24
C ASP A 731 19.83 26.06 9.68
N VAL A 732 20.68 26.51 10.60
CA VAL A 732 21.85 25.75 11.07
C VAL A 732 21.90 25.78 12.60
N GLU A 733 21.59 24.64 13.20
CA GLU A 733 21.69 24.42 14.65
C GLU A 733 23.10 23.91 15.04
N PHE A 734 23.53 24.23 16.25
CA PHE A 734 24.84 23.85 16.80
C PHE A 734 24.66 23.33 18.23
N ASP A 735 25.40 22.29 18.61
CA ASP A 735 25.39 21.77 19.99
C ASP A 735 25.70 22.86 21.01
N VAL A 736 25.04 22.83 22.18
CA VAL A 736 25.18 23.83 23.24
C VAL A 736 26.65 24.04 23.63
N GLY A 737 27.11 25.30 23.55
CA GLY A 737 28.51 25.67 23.81
C GLY A 737 29.46 25.56 22.60
N THR A 738 28.97 25.09 21.44
CA THR A 738 29.68 25.13 20.17
C THR A 738 29.22 26.31 19.29
N GLY A 739 29.80 26.46 18.09
CA GLY A 739 29.46 27.57 17.20
C GLY A 739 30.45 27.74 16.04
N ALA A 740 30.07 28.56 15.06
CA ALA A 740 30.80 28.71 13.79
C ALA A 740 32.20 29.34 13.99
N ILE A 741 33.26 28.65 13.54
CA ILE A 741 34.64 29.17 13.61
C ILE A 741 35.02 29.79 12.26
N ILE A 742 35.15 31.12 12.24
CA ILE A 742 35.56 31.90 11.06
C ILE A 742 37.03 32.32 11.20
N LYS A 743 37.80 32.20 10.11
CA LYS A 743 39.20 32.65 10.04
C LYS A 743 39.28 34.03 9.40
N SER A 744 39.85 35.00 10.10
CA SER A 744 40.05 36.37 9.62
C SER A 744 41.22 36.47 8.63
N PRO A 745 41.35 37.57 7.85
CA PRO A 745 42.40 37.73 6.84
C PRO A 745 43.84 37.64 7.38
N ASN A 746 44.09 38.08 8.61
CA ASN A 746 45.38 37.95 9.30
C ASN A 746 45.65 36.52 9.86
N GLY A 747 44.69 35.61 9.72
CA GLY A 747 44.83 34.20 10.06
C GLY A 747 44.33 33.77 11.44
N THR A 748 43.91 34.70 12.30
CA THR A 748 43.27 34.40 13.59
C THR A 748 41.95 33.64 13.37
N LYS A 749 41.60 32.72 14.29
CA LYS A 749 40.31 32.04 14.30
C LYS A 749 39.40 32.65 15.37
N TYR A 750 38.16 32.93 15.01
CA TYR A 750 37.14 33.42 15.93
C TYR A 750 35.94 32.45 15.91
N ARG A 751 35.51 31.96 17.08
CA ARG A 751 34.23 31.27 17.23
C ARG A 751 33.15 32.32 17.46
N ILE A 752 32.10 32.27 16.65
CA ILE A 752 30.85 32.98 16.88
C ILE A 752 29.94 32.09 17.73
N THR A 753 29.45 32.63 18.83
CA THR A 753 28.44 32.00 19.71
C THR A 753 27.32 32.99 19.99
N VAL A 754 26.11 32.50 20.24
CA VAL A 754 24.97 33.28 20.74
C VAL A 754 24.78 32.98 22.23
N ASP A 755 24.37 33.98 23.02
CA ASP A 755 23.98 33.79 24.41
C ASP A 755 22.45 33.70 24.60
N ASP A 756 22.01 33.43 25.84
CA ASP A 756 20.60 33.28 26.22
C ASP A 756 19.73 34.53 25.96
N THR A 757 20.34 35.69 25.63
CA THR A 757 19.63 36.93 25.25
C THR A 757 19.50 37.10 23.74
N GLY A 758 20.09 36.20 22.94
CA GLY A 758 20.22 36.34 21.49
C GLY A 758 21.44 37.19 21.07
N THR A 759 22.32 37.56 22.00
CA THR A 759 23.48 38.41 21.68
C THR A 759 24.61 37.58 21.08
N LEU A 760 25.10 38.00 19.91
CA LEU A 760 26.25 37.37 19.25
C LEU A 760 27.57 37.83 19.90
N SER A 761 28.43 36.87 20.21
CA SER A 761 29.77 37.08 20.78
C SER A 761 30.84 36.38 19.94
N THR A 762 32.07 36.93 19.96
CA THR A 762 33.21 36.37 19.23
C THR A 762 34.37 36.07 20.17
N THR A 763 34.79 34.81 20.27
CA THR A 763 35.94 34.38 21.08
C THR A 763 37.09 33.92 20.20
N VAL A 764 38.34 34.26 20.54
CA VAL A 764 39.52 33.77 19.82
C VAL A 764 39.71 32.29 20.13
N VAL A 765 39.85 31.48 19.08
CA VAL A 765 40.17 30.05 19.21
C VAL A 765 41.69 29.87 19.07
N SER A 766 42.33 29.46 20.15
CA SER A 766 43.73 29.01 20.21
C SER A 766 43.93 27.72 19.40
#